data_AF-A0A2E0UW81-F1
#
_entry.id   AF-A0A2E0UW81-F1
#
_cell.length_a   1.000
_cell.length_b   1.000
_cell.length_c   1.000
_cell.angle_alpha   90.00
_cell.angle_beta   90.00
_cell.angle_gamma   90.00
#
_symmetry.space_group_name_H-M   'P 1'
#
loop_
_entity.id
_entity.type
_entity.pdbx_description
1 polymer ?
#
loop_
_entity_poly.entity_id
_entity_poly.type
_entity_poly.pdbx_seq_one_letter_code
_entity_poly.pdbx_strand_id
1 'polypeptide(L)'
;MLRYVQVVVNLPQVDGAFDYHVPEEMESVQIGSLVLVPFGSQIVQGIITQLIHQPQVSQTKAIIGVVDSRPVMTEAQFQLANWMAKETVAPLTTCLQLMVPPGLNQQADRLFTLISNEVEVPLSPLQRLLITRLEEKGPQRGRQLERAFPRRSWRESIKRLQSHGMVRVDAYLPAPKVQPKKIKMVQLACDPARISDRLEDIGRQGKAAERRKQIMDLVLEEPWGVSASVLYAMTGGSLADLKKLAEEDLIQFTETEIFRDPMENYEWVKQTPPTLTVDQRLVWQRIEENLKTGNNQKPYLLHGVTGSGKTEIYLKMVGKVLNQGGQAIVLVPEISLTPQTVRRFHARFPGQVGIVHSKLSMGERYDTWRRARNGDLSVVVGPRSALFTPFENLKLIILDESHDDSYMQDDFLPHYHAVTTAEAYARFADAFLLYGSATPSIDMVYRAKRENWPILEMPGRVLAHRLAVSKQIESSSVEDIEGDVRYMPLPKVSIVDMRSELKSGNRSMFSRELHQSIQETLEQGYQTILFLNRRGTATYVFCRDCGYRLTCPQCDIPLTFHQDKNQLICHLCNYSRFIPKTCPQCSSTRVRQFGTGTEKVEQEVSSTFPGARVLRMDSGVTRQKGAHEFLLKQFANRQADILVGTQMLAKGIDLPFVTLVGVVLADVGLNMPDFRASERTFQLLTQVAGRAGRSPLGGKVIFQTYQPDEYPIQFAAKHDFNRFYEHEIISRSKMVYPPFSRLIRLEFRNQNAGVVKSDAERTAMKIQHWIETGNFKQSAIIGPVPCFYQRVSGYYRWQLIVRGPAPLKIIEGKDLGGAIVTVDPVNLL
;
A
#
# COMPACT_ATOMS: atom_id res chain seq x y z
N MET A 1 7.18 36.43 24.03
CA MET A 1 7.44 35.10 23.46
C MET A 1 6.50 34.10 24.10
N LEU A 2 5.91 33.20 23.30
CA LEU A 2 5.16 32.04 23.81
C LEU A 2 6.17 31.14 24.54
N ARG A 3 6.11 31.10 25.88
CA ARG A 3 7.04 30.34 26.73
C ARG A 3 6.65 28.88 26.92
N TYR A 4 5.48 28.47 26.44
CA TYR A 4 4.92 27.15 26.67
C TYR A 4 4.46 26.50 25.37
N VAL A 5 4.53 25.17 25.34
CA VAL A 5 4.11 24.34 24.22
C VAL A 5 3.35 23.13 24.71
N GLN A 6 2.47 22.64 23.85
CA GLN A 6 1.80 21.36 24.04
C GLN A 6 2.52 20.29 23.20
N VAL A 7 2.81 19.14 23.80
CA VAL A 7 3.59 18.06 23.17
C VAL A 7 2.82 16.74 23.27
N VAL A 8 2.62 16.09 22.13
CA VAL A 8 2.17 14.69 22.08
C VAL A 8 3.39 13.80 22.17
N VAL A 9 3.49 13.03 23.25
CA VAL A 9 4.62 12.13 23.51
C VAL A 9 4.50 10.85 22.68
N ASN A 10 5.61 10.37 22.16
CA ASN A 10 5.68 9.17 21.33
C ASN A 10 5.64 7.88 22.18
N LEU A 11 4.57 7.70 22.95
CA LEU A 11 4.32 6.53 23.78
C LEU A 11 2.99 5.87 23.37
N PRO A 12 2.99 4.59 22.94
CA PRO A 12 1.77 3.93 22.47
C PRO A 12 0.65 3.81 23.50
N GLN A 13 0.97 3.89 24.80
CA GLN A 13 0.01 3.73 25.89
C GLN A 13 -0.46 5.06 26.48
N VAL A 14 0.01 6.18 25.93
CA VAL A 14 -0.32 7.51 26.43
C VAL A 14 -1.07 8.24 25.33
N ASP A 15 -2.30 8.61 25.66
CA ASP A 15 -3.12 9.47 24.81
C ASP A 15 -3.17 10.88 25.38
N GLY A 16 -3.26 11.86 24.48
CA GLY A 16 -3.31 13.27 24.81
C GLY A 16 -1.98 14.00 24.64
N ALA A 17 -2.02 15.29 24.94
CA ALA A 17 -0.91 16.20 24.78
C ALA A 17 -0.62 16.90 26.11
N PHE A 18 0.64 17.21 26.37
CA PHE A 18 1.14 17.65 27.68
C PHE A 18 1.86 18.99 27.57
N ASP A 19 1.72 19.83 28.59
CA ASP A 19 2.28 21.17 28.59
C ASP A 19 3.72 21.20 29.12
N TYR A 20 4.60 21.83 28.35
CA TYR A 20 6.01 22.04 28.66
C TYR A 20 6.38 23.51 28.50
N HIS A 21 7.46 23.96 29.12
CA HIS A 21 8.04 25.27 28.82
C HIS A 21 9.29 25.16 27.95
N VAL A 22 9.51 26.17 27.12
CA VAL A 22 10.68 26.31 26.26
C VAL A 22 11.78 27.06 27.04
N PRO A 23 12.98 26.48 27.22
CA PRO A 23 14.10 27.19 27.84
C PRO A 23 14.47 28.47 27.07
N GLU A 24 14.91 29.52 27.76
CA GLU A 24 15.28 30.80 27.11
C GLU A 24 16.48 30.68 26.17
N GLU A 25 17.34 29.69 26.41
CA GLU A 25 18.54 29.37 25.61
C GLU A 25 18.21 28.66 24.29
N MET A 26 16.97 28.18 24.12
CA MET A 26 16.56 27.38 22.97
C MET A 26 16.04 28.29 21.85
N GLU A 27 16.48 28.02 20.60
CA GLU A 27 15.92 28.66 19.41
C GLU A 27 14.39 28.51 19.35
N SER A 28 13.72 29.42 18.63
CA SER A 28 12.26 29.40 18.49
C SER A 28 11.77 28.04 17.98
N VAL A 29 10.98 27.36 18.80
CA VAL A 29 10.32 26.10 18.41
C VAL A 29 9.06 26.36 17.59
N GLN A 30 8.73 25.44 16.70
CA GLN A 30 7.57 25.52 15.81
C GLN A 30 6.63 24.34 16.03
N ILE A 31 5.37 24.49 15.60
CA ILE A 31 4.43 23.36 15.52
C ILE A 31 5.01 22.34 14.53
N GLY A 32 4.91 21.05 14.89
CA GLY A 32 5.49 19.96 14.11
C GLY A 32 6.97 19.68 14.40
N SER A 33 7.64 20.47 15.25
CA SER A 33 9.01 20.17 15.69
C SER A 33 9.07 18.89 16.53
N LEU A 34 10.05 18.04 16.24
CA LEU A 34 10.35 16.83 17.02
C LEU A 34 11.26 17.19 18.19
N VAL A 35 10.81 16.98 19.41
CA VAL A 35 11.48 17.39 20.64
C VAL A 35 11.75 16.23 21.59
N LEU A 36 12.71 16.43 22.48
CA LEU A 36 13.00 15.56 23.62
C LEU A 36 12.38 16.17 24.87
N VAL A 37 11.54 15.41 25.55
CA VAL A 37 10.85 15.87 26.76
C VAL A 37 10.95 14.85 27.89
N PRO A 38 11.03 15.30 29.16
CA PRO A 38 10.91 14.43 30.31
C PRO A 38 9.44 14.02 30.49
N PHE A 39 9.17 12.73 30.64
CA PHE A 39 7.84 12.18 30.88
C PHE A 39 7.90 11.12 31.98
N GLY A 40 7.34 11.42 33.15
CA GLY A 40 7.53 10.59 34.34
C GLY A 40 9.01 10.50 34.73
N SER A 41 9.55 9.27 34.78
CA SER A 41 10.95 8.94 35.06
C SER A 41 11.80 8.69 33.81
N GLN A 42 11.27 8.97 32.61
CA GLN A 42 11.95 8.71 31.35
C GLN A 42 12.03 9.95 30.46
N ILE A 43 12.94 9.93 29.48
CA ILE A 43 13.03 10.93 28.41
C ILE A 43 12.44 10.30 27.15
N VAL A 44 11.51 11.00 26.51
CA VAL A 44 10.81 10.53 25.32
C VAL A 44 10.89 11.55 24.20
N GLN A 45 10.76 11.08 22.97
CA GLN A 45 10.45 11.97 21.86
C GLN A 45 8.99 12.39 21.92
N GLY A 46 8.71 13.62 21.50
CA GLY A 46 7.36 14.12 21.29
C GLY A 46 7.33 15.12 20.15
N ILE A 47 6.13 15.42 19.67
CA ILE A 47 5.91 16.40 18.61
C ILE A 47 5.16 17.58 19.21
N ILE A 48 5.65 18.79 18.98
CA ILE A 48 4.96 20.01 19.39
C ILE A 48 3.70 20.15 18.55
N THR A 49 2.54 20.23 19.23
CA THR A 49 1.23 20.33 18.60
C THR A 49 0.63 21.72 18.66
N GLN A 50 1.03 22.51 19.66
CA GLN A 50 0.50 23.85 19.85
C GLN A 50 1.50 24.72 20.61
N LEU A 51 1.53 26.01 20.28
CA LEU A 51 2.19 27.03 21.10
C LEU A 51 1.14 27.69 22.00
N ILE A 52 1.41 27.76 23.30
CA ILE A 52 0.44 28.23 24.31
C ILE A 52 1.02 29.35 25.17
N HIS A 53 0.16 30.29 25.56
CA HIS A 53 0.56 31.42 26.42
C HIS A 53 0.60 31.05 27.90
N GLN A 54 -0.31 30.17 28.34
CA GLN A 54 -0.43 29.72 29.72
C GLN A 54 -0.62 28.20 29.73
N PRO A 55 0.11 27.47 30.58
CA PRO A 55 -0.09 26.04 30.77
C PRO A 55 -1.37 25.78 31.56
N GLN A 56 -2.00 24.63 31.31
CA GLN A 56 -3.13 24.12 32.10
C GLN A 56 -2.72 23.66 33.50
N VAL A 57 -1.41 23.52 33.75
CA VAL A 57 -0.82 23.06 35.01
C VAL A 57 0.06 24.13 35.63
N SER A 58 0.08 24.18 36.96
CA SER A 58 0.86 25.17 37.72
C SER A 58 2.38 24.98 37.61
N GLN A 59 2.84 23.74 37.42
CA GLN A 59 4.25 23.39 37.24
C GLN A 59 4.45 22.63 35.94
N THR A 60 5.34 23.14 35.09
CA THR A 60 5.74 22.52 33.83
C THR A 60 7.19 22.06 33.89
N LYS A 61 7.54 21.05 33.09
CA LYS A 61 8.93 20.66 32.87
C LYS A 61 9.47 21.34 31.61
N ALA A 62 10.80 21.49 31.54
CA ALA A 62 11.50 22.04 30.38
C ALA A 62 11.56 21.04 29.22
N ILE A 63 11.52 21.54 27.99
CA ILE A 63 12.00 20.77 26.82
C ILE A 63 13.51 20.58 26.95
N ILE A 64 14.00 19.37 26.70
CA ILE A 64 15.43 19.02 26.80
C ILE A 64 16.18 19.45 25.54
N GLY A 65 15.57 19.29 24.37
CA GLY A 65 16.20 19.63 23.10
C GLY A 65 15.29 19.40 21.91
N VAL A 66 15.65 19.99 20.78
CA VAL A 66 15.02 19.77 19.48
C VAL A 66 15.85 18.75 18.70
N VAL A 67 15.19 17.75 18.12
CA VAL A 67 15.87 16.65 17.39
C VAL A 67 16.29 17.08 15.98
N ASP A 68 15.52 17.96 15.34
CA ASP A 68 15.77 18.48 13.99
C ASP A 68 15.36 19.96 13.94
N SER A 69 16.20 20.81 13.35
CA SER A 69 15.97 22.26 13.30
C SER A 69 14.74 22.65 12.49
N ARG A 70 14.26 21.79 11.59
CA ARG A 70 13.01 21.99 10.86
C ARG A 70 11.88 21.11 11.42
N PRO A 71 10.62 21.58 11.39
CA PRO A 71 9.48 20.74 11.69
C PRO A 71 9.52 19.42 10.90
N VAL A 72 9.18 18.31 11.56
CA VAL A 72 9.09 17.00 10.90
C VAL A 72 7.72 16.78 10.25
N MET A 73 6.80 17.72 10.41
CA MET A 73 5.41 17.61 10.00
C MET A 73 4.83 18.99 9.68
N THR A 74 3.97 19.05 8.67
CA THR A 74 3.22 20.27 8.35
C THR A 74 1.95 20.41 9.20
N GLU A 75 1.40 21.62 9.29
CA GLU A 75 0.13 21.85 10.00
C GLU A 75 -1.03 21.01 9.43
N ALA A 76 -1.13 20.91 8.10
CA ALA A 76 -2.14 20.08 7.43
C ALA A 76 -2.00 18.59 7.78
N GLN A 77 -0.77 18.09 7.91
CA GLN A 77 -0.51 16.73 8.38
C GLN A 77 -0.93 16.54 9.84
N PHE A 78 -0.69 17.53 10.71
CA PHE A 78 -1.15 17.46 12.09
C PHE A 78 -2.68 17.42 12.20
N GLN A 79 -3.39 18.26 11.43
CA GLN A 79 -4.85 18.23 11.35
C GLN A 79 -5.36 16.89 10.81
N LEU A 80 -4.67 16.34 9.81
CA LEU A 80 -4.95 15.00 9.29
C LEU A 80 -4.79 13.93 10.37
N ALA A 81 -3.72 13.96 11.17
CA ALA A 81 -3.48 12.97 12.23
C ALA A 81 -4.61 12.99 13.28
N ASN A 82 -5.07 14.18 13.67
CA ASN A 82 -6.20 14.34 14.57
C ASN A 82 -7.51 13.81 13.98
N TRP A 83 -7.76 14.11 12.70
CA TRP A 83 -8.92 13.57 11.99
C TRP A 83 -8.86 12.04 11.91
N MET A 84 -7.71 11.47 11.56
CA MET A 84 -7.49 10.03 11.49
C MET A 84 -7.72 9.35 12.84
N ALA A 85 -7.16 9.90 13.93
CA ALA A 85 -7.32 9.34 15.27
C ALA A 85 -8.81 9.17 15.65
N LYS A 86 -9.63 10.19 15.32
CA LYS A 86 -11.09 10.15 15.53
C LYS A 86 -11.78 9.18 14.56
N GLU A 87 -11.46 9.26 13.28
CA GLU A 87 -12.13 8.48 12.23
C GLU A 87 -11.85 6.97 12.35
N THR A 88 -10.65 6.59 12.83
CA THR A 88 -10.23 5.20 12.95
C THR A 88 -10.27 4.67 14.39
N VAL A 89 -10.62 5.52 15.37
CA VAL A 89 -10.59 5.20 16.82
C VAL A 89 -9.21 4.67 17.23
N ALA A 90 -8.15 5.28 16.70
CA ALA A 90 -6.77 4.89 16.96
C ALA A 90 -6.05 5.94 17.81
N PRO A 91 -5.05 5.56 18.61
CA PRO A 91 -4.24 6.52 19.35
C PRO A 91 -3.63 7.57 18.40
N LEU A 92 -3.71 8.85 18.78
CA LEU A 92 -3.16 9.95 17.98
C LEU A 92 -1.68 9.74 17.65
N THR A 93 -0.93 9.18 18.60
CA THR A 93 0.48 8.83 18.44
C THR A 93 0.70 7.91 17.24
N THR A 94 -0.12 6.88 17.05
CA THR A 94 0.00 5.96 15.90
C THR A 94 -0.27 6.65 14.56
N CYS A 95 -1.16 7.65 14.54
CA CYS A 95 -1.45 8.45 13.35
C CYS A 95 -0.27 9.36 13.00
N LEU A 96 0.30 10.04 13.99
CA LEU A 96 1.49 10.90 13.82
C LEU A 96 2.71 10.10 13.32
N GLN A 97 2.85 8.85 13.76
CA GLN A 97 3.94 7.96 13.35
C GLN A 97 3.94 7.65 11.84
N LEU A 98 2.80 7.75 11.15
CA LEU A 98 2.72 7.52 9.71
C LEU A 98 3.39 8.63 8.90
N MET A 99 3.54 9.82 9.48
CA MET A 99 4.05 11.04 8.83
C MET A 99 5.55 11.26 9.05
N VAL A 100 6.13 10.53 10.00
CA VAL A 100 7.56 10.58 10.34
C VAL A 100 8.27 9.36 9.74
N PRO A 101 9.43 9.53 9.08
CA PRO A 101 10.09 8.44 8.41
C PRO A 101 10.56 7.40 9.44
N PRO A 102 10.49 6.12 9.08
CA PRO A 102 10.87 5.07 9.98
C PRO A 102 12.37 5.21 10.31
N GLY A 103 12.72 5.04 11.60
CA GLY A 103 14.09 5.16 12.08
C GLY A 103 14.50 6.54 12.61
N LEU A 104 13.77 7.62 12.27
CA LEU A 104 13.88 8.89 13.00
C LEU A 104 13.15 8.81 14.34
N ASN A 105 12.01 8.12 14.33
CA ASN A 105 11.20 7.92 15.52
C ASN A 105 11.81 6.84 16.43
N GLN A 106 12.24 7.26 17.62
CA GLN A 106 12.84 6.40 18.64
C GLN A 106 11.93 6.31 19.85
N GLN A 107 11.89 5.11 20.42
CA GLN A 107 11.26 4.87 21.71
C GLN A 107 12.33 4.88 22.79
N ALA A 108 12.01 5.46 23.93
CA ALA A 108 12.84 5.38 25.11
C ALA A 108 13.14 3.92 25.46
N ASP A 109 14.40 3.63 25.70
CA ASP A 109 14.87 2.41 26.35
C ASP A 109 15.34 2.78 27.77
N ARG A 110 15.72 1.77 28.53
CA ARG A 110 16.36 1.95 29.83
C ARG A 110 17.78 1.44 29.74
N LEU A 111 18.73 2.23 30.22
CA LEU A 111 20.13 1.83 30.35
C LEU A 111 20.36 1.38 31.78
N PHE A 112 20.71 0.10 31.91
CA PHE A 112 21.02 -0.53 33.19
C PHE A 112 22.53 -0.48 33.39
N THR A 113 22.96 0.19 34.44
CA THR A 113 24.37 0.40 34.78
C THR A 113 24.64 -0.26 36.12
N LEU A 114 25.65 -1.13 36.19
CA LEU A 114 26.11 -1.69 37.46
C LEU A 114 26.79 -0.58 38.26
N ILE A 115 26.36 -0.36 39.50
CA ILE A 115 26.96 0.62 40.43
C ILE A 115 27.91 -0.10 41.39
N SER A 116 27.47 -1.24 41.91
CA SER A 116 28.23 -2.02 42.89
C SER A 116 28.08 -3.51 42.60
N ASN A 117 29.18 -4.24 42.79
CA ASN A 117 29.24 -5.70 42.76
C ASN A 117 29.35 -6.29 44.19
N GLU A 118 29.30 -5.45 45.22
CA GLU A 118 29.37 -5.90 46.62
C GLU A 118 28.02 -6.49 47.05
N VAL A 119 28.04 -7.78 47.40
CA VAL A 119 26.83 -8.57 47.65
C VAL A 119 26.55 -8.68 49.14
N GLU A 120 25.71 -7.80 49.68
CA GLU A 120 25.22 -7.89 51.07
C GLU A 120 23.99 -8.81 51.22
N VAL A 121 23.39 -9.27 50.11
CA VAL A 121 22.12 -10.01 50.11
C VAL A 121 22.20 -11.26 49.22
N PRO A 122 21.61 -12.41 49.60
CA PRO A 122 21.61 -13.61 48.76
C PRO A 122 20.95 -13.37 47.38
N LEU A 123 21.76 -13.42 46.33
CA LEU A 123 21.34 -13.24 44.93
C LEU A 123 20.91 -14.55 44.28
N SER A 124 19.85 -14.49 43.47
CA SER A 124 19.41 -15.60 42.63
C SER A 124 20.41 -15.89 41.49
N PRO A 125 20.39 -17.09 40.89
CA PRO A 125 21.25 -17.42 39.75
C PRO A 125 21.10 -16.45 38.58
N LEU A 126 19.88 -15.96 38.32
CA LEU A 126 19.62 -15.00 37.25
C LEU A 126 20.16 -13.60 37.59
N GLN A 127 20.11 -13.20 38.87
CA GLN A 127 20.68 -11.94 39.32
C GLN A 127 22.20 -11.92 39.17
N ARG A 128 22.89 -13.01 39.55
CA ARG A 128 24.34 -13.15 39.34
C ARG A 128 24.70 -13.05 37.86
N LEU A 129 23.98 -13.77 36.99
CA LEU A 129 24.18 -13.69 35.54
C LEU A 129 23.95 -12.28 34.97
N LEU A 130 22.99 -11.53 35.51
CA LEU A 130 22.75 -10.15 35.10
C LEU A 130 23.91 -9.23 35.50
N ILE A 131 24.42 -9.38 36.74
CA ILE A 131 25.57 -8.62 37.23
C ILE A 131 26.82 -8.92 36.39
N THR A 132 27.19 -10.20 36.24
CA THR A 132 28.36 -10.61 35.42
C THR A 132 28.27 -10.05 34.00
N ARG A 133 27.07 -10.05 33.40
CA ARG A 133 26.89 -9.49 32.06
C ARG A 133 27.07 -7.97 32.03
N LEU A 134 26.54 -7.24 33.01
CA LEU A 134 26.70 -5.78 33.10
C LEU A 134 28.15 -5.38 33.41
N GLU A 135 28.87 -6.23 34.14
CA GLU A 135 30.30 -6.07 34.40
C GLU A 135 31.13 -6.29 33.13
N GLU A 136 30.92 -7.40 32.41
CA GLU A 136 31.69 -7.73 31.19
C GLU A 136 31.38 -6.84 29.99
N LYS A 137 30.10 -6.46 29.81
CA LYS A 137 29.63 -5.74 28.62
C LYS A 137 29.37 -4.26 28.88
N GLY A 138 29.61 -3.79 30.11
CA GLY A 138 29.24 -2.45 30.55
C GLY A 138 27.72 -2.22 30.55
N PRO A 139 27.28 -0.95 30.61
CA PRO A 139 25.86 -0.60 30.62
C PRO A 139 25.08 -1.22 29.46
N GLN A 140 23.96 -1.87 29.75
CA GLN A 140 23.14 -2.56 28.74
C GLN A 140 21.74 -1.95 28.65
N ARG A 141 21.21 -1.87 27.44
CA ARG A 141 19.82 -1.49 27.19
C ARG A 141 18.86 -2.63 27.56
N GLY A 142 17.62 -2.30 27.92
CA GLY A 142 16.58 -3.29 28.18
C GLY A 142 16.37 -4.26 27.02
N ARG A 143 16.39 -3.78 25.77
CA ARG A 143 16.31 -4.66 24.58
C ARG A 143 17.52 -5.59 24.42
N GLN A 144 18.71 -5.19 24.87
CA GLN A 144 19.90 -6.05 24.84
C GLN A 144 19.80 -7.15 25.89
N LEU A 145 19.27 -6.83 27.07
CA LEU A 145 18.99 -7.82 28.12
C LEU A 145 17.87 -8.79 27.72
N GLU A 146 16.80 -8.31 27.07
CA GLU A 146 15.72 -9.17 26.55
C GLU A 146 16.24 -10.23 25.57
N ARG A 147 17.15 -9.83 24.66
CA ARG A 147 17.78 -10.74 23.70
C ARG A 147 18.76 -11.71 24.34
N ALA A 148 19.45 -11.29 25.40
CA ALA A 148 20.41 -12.11 26.12
C ALA A 148 19.75 -13.14 27.03
N PHE A 149 18.59 -12.81 27.58
CA PHE A 149 17.83 -13.64 28.52
C PHE A 149 16.40 -13.90 28.04
N PRO A 150 16.22 -14.50 26.85
CA PRO A 150 14.89 -14.74 26.30
C PRO A 150 14.10 -15.70 27.19
N ARG A 151 12.81 -15.41 27.40
CA ARG A 151 11.87 -16.20 28.23
C ARG A 151 12.25 -16.35 29.70
N ARG A 152 13.21 -15.57 30.21
CA ARG A 152 13.53 -15.49 31.65
C ARG A 152 12.94 -14.22 32.25
N SER A 153 12.54 -14.24 33.52
CA SER A 153 12.00 -13.09 34.26
C SER A 153 13.09 -12.07 34.67
N TRP A 154 13.94 -11.69 33.71
CA TRP A 154 15.07 -10.77 33.95
C TRP A 154 14.58 -9.40 34.45
N ARG A 155 13.40 -8.94 34.01
CA ARG A 155 12.79 -7.67 34.42
C ARG A 155 12.52 -7.61 35.93
N GLU A 156 12.04 -8.69 36.52
CA GLU A 156 11.81 -8.76 37.98
C GLU A 156 13.13 -8.85 38.74
N SER A 157 14.06 -9.65 38.21
CA SER A 157 15.39 -9.86 38.81
C SER A 157 16.20 -8.56 38.85
N ILE A 158 16.21 -7.80 37.76
CA ILE A 158 16.93 -6.52 37.69
C ILE A 158 16.26 -5.42 38.50
N LYS A 159 14.93 -5.46 38.64
CA LYS A 159 14.18 -4.54 39.53
C LYS A 159 14.55 -4.77 41.00
N ARG A 160 14.77 -6.03 41.40
CA ARG A 160 15.32 -6.34 42.73
C ARG A 160 16.77 -5.86 42.87
N LEU A 161 17.61 -6.03 41.84
CA LEU A 161 18.98 -5.47 41.90
C LEU A 161 18.98 -3.94 42.02
N GLN A 162 18.03 -3.27 41.36
CA GLN A 162 17.83 -1.83 41.49
C GLN A 162 17.41 -1.43 42.92
N SER A 163 16.49 -2.16 43.55
CA SER A 163 16.06 -1.84 44.93
C SER A 163 17.17 -2.01 45.97
N HIS A 164 18.16 -2.86 45.69
CA HIS A 164 19.35 -3.05 46.53
C HIS A 164 20.49 -2.09 46.17
N GLY A 165 20.25 -1.08 45.30
CA GLY A 165 21.27 -0.10 44.91
C GLY A 165 22.39 -0.63 44.02
N MET A 166 22.35 -1.90 43.60
CA MET A 166 23.39 -2.51 42.78
C MET A 166 23.34 -2.07 41.32
N VAL A 167 22.14 -1.73 40.81
CA VAL A 167 21.93 -1.34 39.41
C VAL A 167 21.21 -0.01 39.33
N ARG A 168 21.83 0.99 38.68
CA ARG A 168 21.18 2.23 38.28
C ARG A 168 20.40 2.00 37.00
N VAL A 169 19.24 2.64 36.90
CA VAL A 169 18.42 2.60 35.70
C VAL A 169 18.23 4.02 35.22
N ASP A 170 18.92 4.36 34.14
CA ASP A 170 18.84 5.68 33.52
C ASP A 170 17.92 5.60 32.29
N ALA A 171 17.15 6.66 32.03
CA ALA A 171 16.39 6.77 30.80
C ALA A 171 17.36 6.95 29.63
N TYR A 172 17.20 6.16 28.58
CA TYR A 172 18.09 6.21 27.43
C TYR A 172 17.30 6.28 26.14
N LEU A 173 17.47 7.37 25.41
CA LEU A 173 16.94 7.46 24.06
C LEU A 173 18.07 7.14 23.05
N PRO A 174 17.95 6.07 22.25
CA PRO A 174 18.95 5.77 21.23
C PRO A 174 18.99 6.87 20.17
N ALA A 175 20.16 7.06 19.56
CA ALA A 175 20.28 7.89 18.36
C ALA A 175 19.39 7.34 17.22
N PRO A 176 18.96 8.19 16.26
CA PRO A 176 18.23 7.76 15.08
C PRO A 176 18.91 6.58 14.37
N LYS A 177 18.11 5.59 13.97
CA LYS A 177 18.60 4.37 13.27
C LYS A 177 19.00 4.63 11.82
N VAL A 178 18.58 5.77 11.28
CA VAL A 178 18.91 6.23 9.94
C VAL A 178 19.58 7.59 10.05
N GLN A 179 20.62 7.78 9.26
CA GLN A 179 21.35 9.03 9.13
C GLN A 179 21.61 9.30 7.64
N PRO A 180 21.85 10.56 7.28
CA PRO A 180 22.26 10.90 5.93
C PRO A 180 23.46 10.07 5.49
N LYS A 181 23.47 9.60 4.24
CA LYS A 181 24.62 8.84 3.72
C LYS A 181 25.74 9.82 3.44
N LYS A 182 26.88 9.63 4.09
CA LYS A 182 28.10 10.36 3.75
C LYS A 182 29.02 9.47 2.94
N ILE A 183 29.61 10.02 1.90
CA ILE A 183 30.71 9.40 1.16
C ILE A 183 31.98 10.19 1.40
N LYS A 184 33.10 9.46 1.45
CA LYS A 184 34.42 10.08 1.50
C LYS A 184 34.76 10.58 0.11
N MET A 185 34.85 11.89 -0.01
CA MET A 185 35.35 12.59 -1.17
C MET A 185 36.84 12.83 -0.99
N VAL A 186 37.56 12.77 -2.09
CA VAL A 186 38.99 13.07 -2.18
C VAL A 186 39.09 14.31 -3.05
N GLN A 187 39.57 15.39 -2.47
CA GLN A 187 39.81 16.66 -3.17
C GLN A 187 41.26 17.09 -2.99
N LEU A 188 41.72 18.01 -3.82
CA LEU A 188 43.04 18.58 -3.67
C LEU A 188 43.18 19.31 -2.34
N ALA A 189 44.31 19.09 -1.67
CA ALA A 189 44.67 19.83 -0.46
C ALA A 189 45.48 21.10 -0.79
N CYS A 190 46.04 21.18 -2.01
CA CYS A 190 46.87 22.28 -2.46
C CYS A 190 46.49 22.75 -3.88
N ASP A 191 47.00 23.92 -4.26
CA ASP A 191 46.82 24.50 -5.59
C ASP A 191 47.35 23.54 -6.68
N PRO A 192 46.58 23.25 -7.76
CA PRO A 192 47.01 22.41 -8.86
C PRO A 192 48.41 22.73 -9.41
N ALA A 193 48.81 24.01 -9.41
CA ALA A 193 50.11 24.44 -9.91
C ALA A 193 51.30 23.96 -9.07
N ARG A 194 51.08 23.56 -7.80
CA ARG A 194 52.12 23.05 -6.88
C ARG A 194 52.23 21.52 -6.88
N ILE A 195 51.39 20.84 -7.66
CA ILE A 195 51.30 19.38 -7.67
C ILE A 195 52.28 18.77 -8.67
N SER A 196 52.57 19.46 -9.79
CA SER A 196 53.53 19.00 -10.82
C SER A 196 54.89 18.66 -10.23
N ASP A 197 55.38 19.48 -9.32
CA ASP A 197 56.72 19.36 -8.74
C ASP A 197 56.79 18.27 -7.65
N ARG A 198 55.65 17.89 -7.08
CA ARG A 198 55.53 16.89 -6.01
C ARG A 198 55.12 15.51 -6.52
N LEU A 199 54.70 15.40 -7.78
CA LEU A 199 54.32 14.12 -8.43
C LEU A 199 55.50 13.16 -8.58
N GLU A 200 56.73 13.66 -8.67
CA GLU A 200 57.94 12.84 -8.78
C GLU A 200 58.30 12.10 -7.48
N ASP A 201 57.86 12.62 -6.32
CA ASP A 201 58.19 12.09 -4.98
C ASP A 201 57.16 11.08 -4.42
N ILE A 202 56.08 10.78 -5.15
CA ILE A 202 54.96 9.97 -4.67
C ILE A 202 55.35 8.48 -4.43
N GLY A 203 56.55 8.06 -4.83
CA GLY A 203 57.21 6.84 -4.33
C GLY A 203 58.16 6.18 -5.34
N ARG A 204 58.98 5.23 -4.87
CA ARG A 204 59.89 4.43 -5.73
C ARG A 204 59.11 3.73 -6.86
N GLN A 205 59.68 3.73 -8.06
CA GLN A 205 59.08 3.16 -9.28
C GLN A 205 58.46 1.78 -9.05
N GLY A 206 57.18 1.64 -9.43
CA GLY A 206 56.41 0.40 -9.30
C GLY A 206 54.89 0.62 -9.43
N LYS A 207 54.12 -0.47 -9.44
CA LYS A 207 52.66 -0.46 -9.66
C LYS A 207 51.88 0.46 -8.70
N ALA A 208 52.36 0.64 -7.47
CA ALA A 208 51.69 1.51 -6.49
C ALA A 208 51.90 3.01 -6.78
N ALA A 209 53.04 3.40 -7.34
CA ALA A 209 53.29 4.78 -7.77
C ALA A 209 52.43 5.12 -8.99
N GLU A 210 52.30 4.18 -9.93
CA GLU A 210 51.45 4.33 -11.11
C GLU A 210 49.96 4.50 -10.76
N ARG A 211 49.42 3.67 -9.84
CA ARG A 211 48.06 3.86 -9.33
C ARG A 211 47.86 5.22 -8.66
N ARG A 212 48.84 5.68 -7.86
CA ARG A 212 48.75 6.99 -7.19
C ARG A 212 48.82 8.16 -8.17
N LYS A 213 49.62 8.04 -9.23
CA LYS A 213 49.63 9.01 -10.33
C LYS A 213 48.28 9.08 -11.03
N GLN A 214 47.71 7.93 -11.41
CA GLN A 214 46.37 7.86 -12.02
C GLN A 214 45.27 8.44 -11.11
N ILE A 215 45.36 8.22 -9.80
CA ILE A 215 44.45 8.85 -8.83
C ILE A 215 44.60 10.37 -8.89
N MET A 216 45.83 10.89 -8.88
CA MET A 216 46.08 12.33 -8.92
C MET A 216 45.62 12.94 -10.24
N ASP A 217 45.81 12.27 -11.37
CA ASP A 217 45.32 12.73 -12.68
C ASP A 217 43.78 12.92 -12.65
N LEU A 218 43.04 11.96 -12.11
CA LEU A 218 41.58 12.07 -11.97
C LEU A 218 41.14 13.16 -10.98
N VAL A 219 41.88 13.37 -9.88
CA VAL A 219 41.55 14.40 -8.89
C VAL A 219 41.91 15.80 -9.41
N LEU A 220 42.92 15.92 -10.28
CA LEU A 220 43.28 17.17 -10.97
C LEU A 220 42.22 17.59 -12.00
N GLU A 221 41.59 16.63 -12.69
CA GLU A 221 40.50 16.88 -13.63
C GLU A 221 39.21 17.36 -12.95
N GLU A 222 38.98 16.97 -11.70
CA GLU A 222 37.76 17.27 -10.92
C GLU A 222 38.09 18.02 -9.61
N PRO A 223 38.31 19.35 -9.65
CA PRO A 223 38.76 20.14 -8.49
C PRO A 223 37.78 20.12 -7.31
N TRP A 224 36.50 19.83 -7.56
CA TRP A 224 35.44 19.72 -6.56
C TRP A 224 35.45 18.38 -5.80
N GLY A 225 36.35 17.47 -6.19
CA GLY A 225 36.62 16.21 -5.52
C GLY A 225 35.91 15.01 -6.14
N VAL A 226 36.54 13.85 -6.03
CA VAL A 226 36.06 12.56 -6.56
C VAL A 226 35.81 11.60 -5.41
N SER A 227 34.76 10.77 -5.49
CA SER A 227 34.51 9.77 -4.45
C SER A 227 35.64 8.73 -4.39
N ALA A 228 36.06 8.35 -3.18
CA ALA A 228 37.10 7.34 -3.00
C ALA A 228 36.75 6.01 -3.70
N SER A 229 35.46 5.64 -3.74
CA SER A 229 34.98 4.44 -4.44
C SER A 229 35.17 4.51 -5.96
N VAL A 230 34.92 5.67 -6.57
CA VAL A 230 35.14 5.87 -8.02
C VAL A 230 36.64 5.82 -8.32
N LEU A 231 37.47 6.45 -7.49
CA LEU A 231 38.92 6.39 -7.63
C LEU A 231 39.43 4.94 -7.57
N TYR A 232 38.95 4.12 -6.64
CA TYR A 232 39.32 2.71 -6.59
C TYR A 232 38.87 1.94 -7.84
N ALA A 233 37.65 2.19 -8.32
CA ALA A 233 37.08 1.49 -9.47
C ALA A 233 37.80 1.85 -10.79
N MET A 234 38.16 3.12 -10.96
CA MET A 234 38.79 3.62 -12.20
C MET A 234 40.30 3.39 -12.23
N THR A 235 40.99 3.44 -11.08
CA THR A 235 42.48 3.35 -11.03
C THR A 235 42.99 2.02 -10.48
N GLY A 236 42.11 1.17 -9.94
CA GLY A 236 42.51 -0.02 -9.17
C GLY A 236 43.24 0.30 -7.86
N GLY A 237 43.19 1.57 -7.41
CA GLY A 237 43.82 2.07 -6.20
C GLY A 237 43.22 1.51 -4.91
N SER A 238 43.91 1.75 -3.79
CA SER A 238 43.51 1.27 -2.46
C SER A 238 43.45 2.40 -1.41
N LEU A 239 42.85 2.10 -0.25
CA LEU A 239 42.83 3.04 0.87
C LEU A 239 44.25 3.43 1.33
N ALA A 240 45.22 2.54 1.20
CA ALA A 240 46.62 2.82 1.52
C ALA A 240 47.23 3.86 0.56
N ASP A 241 46.88 3.78 -0.72
CA ASP A 241 47.33 4.74 -1.73
C ASP A 241 46.78 6.15 -1.43
N LEU A 242 45.49 6.27 -1.09
CA LEU A 242 44.89 7.54 -0.71
C LEU A 242 45.44 8.08 0.62
N LYS A 243 45.65 7.23 1.63
CA LYS A 243 46.25 7.68 2.90
C LYS A 243 47.64 8.27 2.69
N LYS A 244 48.46 7.61 1.87
CA LYS A 244 49.80 8.11 1.58
C LYS A 244 49.76 9.44 0.81
N LEU A 245 48.86 9.60 -0.17
CA LEU A 245 48.68 10.88 -0.86
C LEU A 245 48.18 11.99 0.11
N ALA A 246 47.40 11.63 1.12
CA ALA A 246 46.95 12.58 2.15
C ALA A 246 48.06 12.94 3.15
N GLU A 247 48.94 12.00 3.50
CA GLU A 247 50.12 12.25 4.34
C GLU A 247 51.12 13.21 3.69
N GLU A 248 51.18 13.23 2.36
CA GLU A 248 52.02 14.15 1.57
C GLU A 248 51.33 15.52 1.31
N ASP A 249 50.17 15.79 1.93
CA ASP A 249 49.34 16.99 1.74
C ASP A 249 48.95 17.26 0.28
N LEU A 250 48.86 16.21 -0.55
CA LEU A 250 48.42 16.32 -1.95
C LEU A 250 46.90 16.27 -2.06
N ILE A 251 46.28 15.43 -1.24
CA ILE A 251 44.83 15.28 -1.18
C ILE A 251 44.34 15.42 0.26
N GLN A 252 43.08 15.75 0.41
CA GLN A 252 42.39 15.73 1.70
C GLN A 252 41.08 14.95 1.59
N PHE A 253 40.71 14.29 2.68
CA PHE A 253 39.41 13.63 2.78
C PHE A 253 38.36 14.62 3.27
N THR A 254 37.34 14.84 2.45
CA THR A 254 36.12 15.52 2.87
C THR A 254 34.97 14.53 2.94
N GLU A 255 33.98 14.82 3.77
CA GLU A 255 32.73 14.06 3.78
C GLU A 255 31.65 14.87 3.09
N THR A 256 31.09 14.33 2.01
CA THR A 256 29.94 14.93 1.33
C THR A 256 28.73 14.04 1.55
N GLU A 257 27.62 14.69 1.90
CA GLU A 257 26.34 14.02 2.02
C GLU A 257 25.78 13.72 0.63
N ILE A 258 25.35 12.47 0.41
CA ILE A 258 24.65 12.06 -0.80
C ILE A 258 23.29 11.46 -0.43
N PHE A 259 22.31 11.68 -1.29
CA PHE A 259 21.01 11.02 -1.16
C PHE A 259 21.05 9.63 -1.77
N ARG A 260 20.41 8.66 -1.10
CA ARG A 260 20.10 7.37 -1.71
C ARG A 260 18.89 7.57 -2.60
N ASP A 261 19.10 7.73 -3.91
CA ASP A 261 18.02 7.91 -4.87
C ASP A 261 17.55 6.54 -5.41
N PRO A 262 16.30 6.12 -5.13
CA PRO A 262 15.73 4.90 -5.74
C PRO A 262 15.71 4.93 -7.27
N MET A 263 15.88 6.10 -7.88
CA MET A 263 15.76 6.36 -9.30
C MET A 263 17.10 6.45 -10.05
N GLU A 264 18.25 6.35 -9.38
CA GLU A 264 19.58 6.59 -9.97
C GLU A 264 19.86 5.74 -11.23
N ASN A 265 19.31 4.52 -11.29
CA ASN A 265 19.52 3.58 -12.41
C ASN A 265 18.43 3.63 -13.50
N TYR A 266 17.50 4.58 -13.46
CA TYR A 266 16.48 4.70 -14.50
C TYR A 266 17.04 5.55 -15.63
N GLU A 267 17.15 5.02 -16.85
CA GLU A 267 17.42 5.86 -18.01
C GLU A 267 16.14 6.59 -18.43
N TRP A 268 16.25 7.87 -18.79
CA TRP A 268 15.13 8.65 -19.31
C TRP A 268 15.43 9.29 -20.66
N VAL A 269 14.47 9.13 -21.57
CA VAL A 269 14.37 9.92 -22.79
C VAL A 269 13.25 10.92 -22.59
N LYS A 270 13.53 12.21 -22.77
CA LYS A 270 12.53 13.27 -22.67
C LYS A 270 11.42 12.99 -23.67
N GLN A 271 10.19 12.76 -23.19
CA GLN A 271 9.04 12.52 -24.05
C GLN A 271 8.28 13.82 -24.30
N THR A 272 7.96 14.09 -25.57
CA THR A 272 7.01 15.14 -25.93
C THR A 272 5.59 14.69 -25.57
N PRO A 273 4.75 15.62 -25.06
CA PRO A 273 3.39 15.27 -24.68
C PRO A 273 2.57 14.90 -25.92
N PRO A 274 1.78 13.82 -25.89
CA PRO A 274 0.88 13.49 -26.98
C PRO A 274 -0.25 14.53 -27.10
N THR A 275 -0.80 14.64 -28.30
CA THR A 275 -2.02 15.42 -28.54
C THR A 275 -3.19 14.77 -27.83
N LEU A 276 -3.95 15.55 -27.05
CA LEU A 276 -5.12 15.04 -26.34
C LEU A 276 -6.26 14.68 -27.31
N THR A 277 -6.92 13.56 -27.03
CA THR A 277 -8.15 13.15 -27.71
C THR A 277 -9.30 14.14 -27.44
N VAL A 278 -10.43 13.99 -28.14
CA VAL A 278 -11.60 14.86 -27.92
C VAL A 278 -12.11 14.73 -26.48
N ASP A 279 -12.32 13.49 -26.01
CA ASP A 279 -12.75 13.21 -24.63
C ASP A 279 -11.77 13.81 -23.61
N GLN A 280 -10.47 13.59 -23.82
CA GLN A 280 -9.43 14.11 -22.94
C GLN A 280 -9.40 15.65 -22.92
N ARG A 281 -9.66 16.29 -24.06
CA ARG A 281 -9.69 17.76 -24.16
C ARG A 281 -10.88 18.35 -23.43
N LEU A 282 -12.06 17.75 -23.55
CA LEU A 282 -13.26 18.17 -22.82
C LEU A 282 -13.07 18.03 -21.30
N VAL A 283 -12.53 16.88 -20.87
CA VAL A 283 -12.15 16.65 -19.48
C VAL A 283 -11.14 17.68 -19.00
N TRP A 284 -10.07 17.90 -19.78
CA TRP A 284 -9.01 18.84 -19.44
C TRP A 284 -9.51 20.29 -19.30
N GLN A 285 -10.37 20.76 -20.20
CA GLN A 285 -10.94 22.11 -20.14
C GLN A 285 -11.65 22.36 -18.80
N ARG A 286 -12.51 21.43 -18.40
CA ARG A 286 -13.26 21.53 -17.14
C ARG A 286 -12.38 21.47 -15.90
N ILE A 287 -11.33 20.65 -15.93
CA ILE A 287 -10.34 20.60 -14.84
C ILE A 287 -9.51 21.89 -14.79
N GLU A 288 -9.05 22.38 -15.94
CA GLU A 288 -8.19 23.55 -16.04
C GLU A 288 -8.91 24.83 -15.58
N GLU A 289 -10.19 24.98 -15.90
CA GLU A 289 -11.02 26.08 -15.38
C GLU A 289 -11.02 26.10 -13.85
N ASN A 290 -11.24 24.94 -13.21
CA ASN A 290 -11.27 24.86 -11.75
C ASN A 290 -9.89 25.09 -11.10
N LEU A 291 -8.82 24.58 -11.73
CA LEU A 291 -7.44 24.83 -11.29
C LEU A 291 -7.07 26.32 -11.39
N LYS A 292 -7.69 27.09 -12.30
CA LYS A 292 -7.50 28.55 -12.40
C LYS A 292 -8.29 29.31 -11.33
N THR A 293 -9.52 28.88 -11.03
CA THR A 293 -10.38 29.56 -10.05
C THR A 293 -10.06 29.21 -8.60
N GLY A 294 -9.28 28.14 -8.37
CA GLY A 294 -8.88 27.70 -7.03
C GLY A 294 -10.02 27.13 -6.18
N ASN A 295 -11.13 26.72 -6.79
CA ASN A 295 -12.27 26.16 -6.06
C ASN A 295 -12.06 24.66 -5.77
N ASN A 296 -11.27 24.36 -4.73
CA ASN A 296 -10.89 22.98 -4.38
C ASN A 296 -11.85 22.30 -3.40
N GLN A 297 -13.08 22.80 -3.24
CA GLN A 297 -14.00 22.31 -2.19
C GLN A 297 -14.51 20.88 -2.41
N LYS A 298 -14.59 20.41 -3.67
CA LYS A 298 -15.16 19.10 -4.00
C LYS A 298 -14.20 18.25 -4.83
N PRO A 299 -14.13 16.93 -4.56
CA PRO A 299 -13.38 16.00 -5.39
C PRO A 299 -13.97 15.91 -6.80
N TYR A 300 -13.12 15.56 -7.76
CA TYR A 300 -13.53 15.23 -9.12
C TYR A 300 -13.43 13.72 -9.33
N LEU A 301 -14.45 13.13 -9.97
CA LEU A 301 -14.44 11.72 -10.35
C LEU A 301 -14.22 11.59 -11.85
N LEU A 302 -13.05 11.12 -12.26
CA LEU A 302 -12.72 10.76 -13.63
C LEU A 302 -13.05 9.28 -13.89
N HIS A 303 -14.21 9.05 -14.50
CA HIS A 303 -14.67 7.74 -14.97
C HIS A 303 -14.20 7.51 -16.41
N GLY A 304 -13.04 6.87 -16.57
CA GLY A 304 -12.46 6.60 -17.87
C GLY A 304 -12.17 5.12 -18.08
N VAL A 305 -12.68 4.54 -19.16
CA VAL A 305 -12.52 3.12 -19.47
C VAL A 305 -11.04 2.73 -19.55
N THR A 306 -10.75 1.43 -19.40
CA THR A 306 -9.37 0.94 -19.46
C THR A 306 -8.73 1.28 -20.81
N GLY A 307 -7.62 2.03 -20.79
CA GLY A 307 -6.94 2.48 -22.02
C GLY A 307 -7.46 3.80 -22.60
N SER A 308 -8.34 4.52 -21.91
CA SER A 308 -8.79 5.87 -22.30
C SER A 308 -7.71 6.96 -22.16
N GLY A 309 -6.60 6.66 -21.49
CA GLY A 309 -5.48 7.60 -21.30
C GLY A 309 -5.63 8.54 -20.10
N LYS A 310 -6.34 8.12 -19.04
CA LYS A 310 -6.46 8.88 -17.77
C LYS A 310 -5.12 9.41 -17.24
N THR A 311 -4.06 8.60 -17.35
CA THR A 311 -2.70 8.99 -16.93
C THR A 311 -2.23 10.29 -17.58
N GLU A 312 -2.64 10.58 -18.81
CA GLU A 312 -2.22 11.81 -19.49
C GLU A 312 -2.91 13.06 -18.95
N ILE A 313 -4.16 12.91 -18.49
CA ILE A 313 -4.84 13.95 -17.71
C ILE A 313 -4.09 14.18 -16.39
N TYR A 314 -3.66 13.11 -15.69
CA TYR A 314 -2.89 13.24 -14.46
C TYR A 314 -1.58 14.00 -14.69
N LEU A 315 -0.81 13.63 -15.72
CA LEU A 315 0.45 14.28 -16.07
C LEU A 315 0.23 15.76 -16.43
N LYS A 316 -0.84 16.09 -17.18
CA LYS A 316 -1.20 17.50 -17.46
C LYS A 316 -1.56 18.28 -16.20
N MET A 317 -2.35 17.70 -15.28
CA MET A 317 -2.70 18.34 -14.01
C MET A 317 -1.47 18.61 -13.16
N VAL A 318 -0.60 17.61 -13.01
CA VAL A 318 0.66 17.76 -12.27
C VAL A 318 1.49 18.86 -12.90
N GLY A 319 1.71 18.85 -14.21
CA GLY A 319 2.48 19.90 -14.89
C GLY A 319 1.91 21.31 -14.67
N LYS A 320 0.59 21.47 -14.67
CA LYS A 320 -0.06 22.77 -14.38
C LYS A 320 0.20 23.24 -12.95
N VAL A 321 0.10 22.35 -11.97
CA VAL A 321 0.32 22.64 -10.55
C VAL A 321 1.79 22.96 -10.26
N LEU A 322 2.71 22.20 -10.85
CA LEU A 322 4.15 22.47 -10.73
C LEU A 322 4.52 23.85 -11.30
N ASN A 323 3.94 24.23 -12.46
CA ASN A 323 4.16 25.56 -13.05
C ASN A 323 3.63 26.71 -12.17
N GLN A 324 2.77 26.42 -11.18
CA GLN A 324 2.27 27.38 -10.20
C GLN A 324 3.04 27.30 -8.86
N GLY A 325 4.15 26.54 -8.81
CA GLY A 325 4.95 26.33 -7.60
C GLY A 325 4.34 25.37 -6.59
N GLY A 326 3.25 24.67 -6.95
CA GLY A 326 2.60 23.67 -6.10
C GLY A 326 3.27 22.30 -6.19
N GLN A 327 2.99 21.46 -5.19
CA GLN A 327 3.45 20.07 -5.12
C GLN A 327 2.27 19.10 -5.30
N ALA A 328 2.54 17.89 -5.80
CA ALA A 328 1.51 16.91 -6.12
C ALA A 328 1.81 15.50 -5.59
N ILE A 329 0.80 14.85 -5.03
CA ILE A 329 0.83 13.43 -4.64
C ILE A 329 0.02 12.62 -5.64
N VAL A 330 0.62 11.58 -6.21
CA VAL A 330 -0.07 10.62 -7.08
C VAL A 330 -0.05 9.24 -6.43
N LEU A 331 -1.21 8.85 -5.92
CA LEU A 331 -1.43 7.53 -5.37
C LEU A 331 -1.78 6.55 -6.48
N VAL A 332 -1.11 5.41 -6.48
CA VAL A 332 -1.38 4.25 -7.35
C VAL A 332 -1.43 3.00 -6.49
N PRO A 333 -2.23 1.97 -6.82
CA PRO A 333 -2.19 0.70 -6.09
C PRO A 333 -0.77 0.13 -6.01
N GLU A 334 -0.42 -0.55 -4.90
CA GLU A 334 0.95 -1.05 -4.68
C GLU A 334 1.44 -1.98 -5.81
N ILE A 335 0.52 -2.75 -6.41
CA ILE A 335 0.81 -3.63 -7.54
C ILE A 335 0.88 -2.89 -8.89
N SER A 336 0.34 -1.68 -8.97
CA SER A 336 0.32 -0.83 -10.18
C SER A 336 1.51 0.13 -10.25
N LEU A 337 2.31 0.23 -9.18
CA LEU A 337 3.58 0.98 -9.18
C LEU A 337 4.64 0.23 -10.00
N THR A 338 4.39 0.12 -11.30
CA THR A 338 5.30 -0.52 -12.24
C THR A 338 6.42 0.47 -12.61
N PRO A 339 7.61 -0.02 -12.98
CA PRO A 339 8.66 0.82 -13.56
C PRO A 339 8.16 1.66 -14.74
N GLN A 340 7.17 1.19 -15.50
CA GLN A 340 6.58 1.93 -16.62
C GLN A 340 5.84 3.19 -16.15
N THR A 341 4.98 3.09 -15.14
CA THR A 341 4.27 4.23 -14.57
C THR A 341 5.27 5.25 -14.01
N VAL A 342 6.23 4.77 -13.24
CA VAL A 342 7.30 5.60 -12.66
C VAL A 342 8.11 6.32 -13.74
N ARG A 343 8.55 5.60 -14.78
CA ARG A 343 9.31 6.17 -15.90
C ARG A 343 8.54 7.28 -16.61
N ARG A 344 7.22 7.17 -16.76
CA ARG A 344 6.40 8.22 -17.39
C ARG A 344 6.42 9.53 -16.60
N PHE A 345 6.25 9.46 -15.28
CA PHE A 345 6.34 10.67 -14.43
C PHE A 345 7.76 11.26 -14.45
N HIS A 346 8.78 10.42 -14.34
CA HIS A 346 10.18 10.88 -14.37
C HIS A 346 10.57 11.50 -15.71
N ALA A 347 10.19 10.89 -16.84
CA ALA A 347 10.44 11.43 -18.17
C ALA A 347 9.74 12.77 -18.41
N ARG A 348 8.60 12.99 -17.74
CA ARG A 348 7.83 14.24 -17.83
C ARG A 348 8.38 15.34 -16.92
N PHE A 349 8.88 14.98 -15.73
CA PHE A 349 9.32 15.90 -14.68
C PHE A 349 10.70 15.49 -14.12
N PRO A 350 11.78 15.56 -14.91
CA PRO A 350 13.09 15.08 -14.50
C PRO A 350 13.59 15.82 -13.25
N GLY A 351 14.15 15.08 -12.30
CA GLY A 351 14.70 15.61 -11.05
C GLY A 351 13.68 16.02 -9.98
N GLN A 352 12.38 16.10 -10.32
CA GLN A 352 11.33 16.58 -9.41
C GLN A 352 10.46 15.47 -8.79
N VAL A 353 10.63 14.22 -9.23
CA VAL A 353 9.78 13.08 -8.87
C VAL A 353 10.46 12.20 -7.81
N GLY A 354 9.78 11.97 -6.69
CA GLY A 354 10.15 10.99 -5.69
C GLY A 354 9.24 9.76 -5.73
N ILE A 355 9.77 8.62 -5.27
CA ILE A 355 9.01 7.37 -5.14
C ILE A 355 8.95 6.98 -3.67
N VAL A 356 7.77 6.61 -3.19
CA VAL A 356 7.60 6.04 -1.86
C VAL A 356 6.92 4.68 -2.00
N HIS A 357 7.52 3.61 -1.49
CA HIS A 357 6.85 2.30 -1.35
C HIS A 357 7.48 1.42 -0.28
N SER A 358 6.76 0.36 0.13
CA SER A 358 7.16 -0.59 1.18
C SER A 358 8.52 -1.27 0.93
N LYS A 359 8.88 -1.51 -0.33
CA LYS A 359 10.13 -2.19 -0.73
C LYS A 359 11.40 -1.32 -0.61
N LEU A 360 11.27 -0.02 -0.34
CA LEU A 360 12.43 0.87 -0.14
C LEU A 360 13.09 0.59 1.22
N SER A 361 14.42 0.64 1.24
CA SER A 361 15.19 0.60 2.47
C SER A 361 14.82 1.77 3.39
N MET A 362 15.16 1.62 4.66
CA MET A 362 14.94 2.67 5.66
C MET A 362 15.69 3.97 5.28
N GLY A 363 16.90 3.85 4.73
CA GLY A 363 17.69 4.98 4.26
C GLY A 363 17.07 5.69 3.06
N GLU A 364 16.61 4.96 2.05
CA GLU A 364 15.96 5.54 0.86
C GLU A 364 14.65 6.27 1.20
N ARG A 365 13.84 5.70 2.12
CA ARG A 365 12.62 6.38 2.60
C ARG A 365 12.94 7.65 3.37
N TYR A 366 13.98 7.61 4.21
CA TYR A 366 14.44 8.78 4.96
C TYR A 366 14.93 9.89 4.00
N ASP A 367 15.74 9.53 3.00
CA ASP A 367 16.27 10.48 2.03
C ASP A 367 15.18 11.06 1.12
N THR A 368 14.22 10.25 0.68
CA THR A 368 13.04 10.73 -0.08
C THR A 368 12.19 11.68 0.76
N TRP A 369 11.94 11.34 2.03
CA TRP A 369 11.20 12.21 2.96
C TRP A 369 11.93 13.53 3.19
N ARG A 370 13.26 13.52 3.36
CA ARG A 370 14.07 14.73 3.52
C ARG A 370 14.03 15.61 2.28
N ARG A 371 14.21 15.02 1.10
CA ARG A 371 14.14 15.75 -0.17
C ARG A 371 12.77 16.38 -0.38
N ALA A 372 11.68 15.68 -0.06
CA ALA A 372 10.33 16.24 -0.12
C ALA A 372 10.15 17.42 0.85
N ARG A 373 10.60 17.26 2.11
CA ARG A 373 10.58 18.31 3.14
C ARG A 373 11.44 19.52 2.78
N ASN A 374 12.56 19.29 2.08
CA ASN A 374 13.47 20.36 1.66
C ASN A 374 12.97 21.12 0.43
N GLY A 375 11.94 20.63 -0.25
CA GLY A 375 11.45 21.17 -1.53
C GLY A 375 12.19 20.65 -2.76
N ASP A 376 13.14 19.72 -2.60
CA ASP A 376 13.89 19.09 -3.70
C ASP A 376 13.01 18.19 -4.58
N LEU A 377 11.84 17.80 -4.07
CA LEU A 377 10.83 17.03 -4.79
C LEU A 377 9.52 17.81 -4.85
N SER A 378 8.92 17.83 -6.04
CA SER A 378 7.65 18.50 -6.28
C SER A 378 6.52 17.51 -6.59
N VAL A 379 6.87 16.27 -6.91
CA VAL A 379 5.92 15.18 -7.15
C VAL A 379 6.33 13.95 -6.36
N VAL A 380 5.39 13.29 -5.70
CA VAL A 380 5.61 11.93 -5.19
C VAL A 380 4.62 10.96 -5.79
N VAL A 381 5.12 9.82 -6.23
CA VAL A 381 4.32 8.70 -6.74
C VAL A 381 4.49 7.48 -5.83
N GLY A 382 3.40 6.84 -5.43
CA GLY A 382 3.48 5.65 -4.59
C GLY A 382 2.11 5.07 -4.17
N PRO A 383 2.10 4.02 -3.32
CA PRO A 383 0.88 3.47 -2.75
C PRO A 383 0.36 4.32 -1.60
N ARG A 384 -0.61 3.81 -0.84
CA ARG A 384 -1.25 4.51 0.29
C ARG A 384 -0.29 5.26 1.24
N SER A 385 0.90 4.72 1.50
CA SER A 385 1.89 5.37 2.39
C SER A 385 2.50 6.66 1.83
N ALA A 386 2.47 6.87 0.51
CA ALA A 386 2.93 8.10 -0.13
C ALA A 386 2.05 9.31 0.21
N LEU A 387 0.83 9.08 0.71
CA LEU A 387 -0.08 10.14 1.15
C LEU A 387 0.51 10.98 2.30
N PHE A 388 1.44 10.42 3.08
CA PHE A 388 2.04 11.09 4.24
C PHE A 388 3.37 11.79 3.92
N THR A 389 3.70 12.02 2.65
CA THR A 389 4.86 12.82 2.27
C THR A 389 4.70 14.29 2.75
N PRO A 390 5.73 14.88 3.38
CA PRO A 390 5.66 16.23 3.97
C PRO A 390 5.87 17.31 2.91
N PHE A 391 4.83 17.57 2.10
CA PHE A 391 4.82 18.68 1.17
C PHE A 391 4.29 19.95 1.84
N GLU A 392 5.10 21.01 1.84
CA GLU A 392 4.73 22.31 2.39
C GLU A 392 3.66 23.00 1.54
N ASN A 393 3.72 22.85 0.21
CA ASN A 393 2.79 23.46 -0.73
C ASN A 393 2.01 22.41 -1.55
N LEU A 394 1.40 21.43 -0.87
CA LEU A 394 0.56 20.42 -1.52
C LEU A 394 -0.68 21.08 -2.15
N LYS A 395 -0.82 20.96 -3.48
CA LYS A 395 -1.95 21.54 -4.23
C LYS A 395 -2.73 20.54 -5.06
N LEU A 396 -2.26 19.30 -5.15
CA LEU A 396 -2.93 18.25 -5.91
C LEU A 396 -2.71 16.88 -5.29
N ILE A 397 -3.80 16.13 -5.13
CA ILE A 397 -3.78 14.70 -4.82
C ILE A 397 -4.57 13.97 -5.91
N ILE A 398 -3.94 12.97 -6.52
CA ILE A 398 -4.57 12.09 -7.52
C ILE A 398 -4.57 10.67 -6.95
N LEU A 399 -5.71 9.98 -7.03
CA LEU A 399 -5.82 8.56 -6.71
C LEU A 399 -6.20 7.81 -7.97
N ASP A 400 -5.25 7.10 -8.56
CA ASP A 400 -5.52 6.19 -9.68
C ASP A 400 -6.10 4.87 -9.17
N GLU A 401 -6.96 4.26 -9.97
CA GLU A 401 -7.72 3.05 -9.62
C GLU A 401 -8.39 3.18 -8.24
N SER A 402 -9.09 4.29 -7.98
CA SER A 402 -9.59 4.66 -6.66
C SER A 402 -10.59 3.66 -6.01
N HIS A 403 -11.10 2.69 -6.77
CA HIS A 403 -11.92 1.56 -6.32
C HIS A 403 -11.10 0.41 -5.69
N ASP A 404 -9.78 0.46 -5.76
CA ASP A 404 -8.89 -0.63 -5.35
C ASP A 404 -8.86 -0.84 -3.83
N ASP A 405 -9.18 -2.05 -3.37
CA ASP A 405 -9.13 -2.44 -1.95
C ASP A 405 -7.75 -2.22 -1.30
N SER A 406 -6.66 -2.19 -2.07
CA SER A 406 -5.30 -1.96 -1.53
C SER A 406 -5.11 -0.58 -0.89
N TYR A 407 -6.03 0.35 -1.11
CA TYR A 407 -6.08 1.61 -0.38
C TYR A 407 -6.52 1.47 1.09
N MET A 408 -7.06 0.32 1.50
CA MET A 408 -7.33 0.03 2.92
C MET A 408 -6.06 -0.47 3.62
N GLN A 409 -5.66 0.21 4.69
CA GLN A 409 -4.64 -0.25 5.63
C GLN A 409 -5.31 -1.03 6.77
N ASP A 410 -5.02 -2.32 6.90
CA ASP A 410 -5.51 -3.19 7.98
C ASP A 410 -4.41 -4.10 8.59
N ASP A 411 -3.15 -3.90 8.19
CA ASP A 411 -2.00 -4.66 8.70
C ASP A 411 -1.56 -4.22 10.11
N PHE A 412 -1.68 -2.92 10.39
CA PHE A 412 -1.30 -2.30 11.65
C PHE A 412 -2.06 -0.99 11.85
N LEU A 413 -2.23 -0.57 13.10
CA LEU A 413 -2.92 0.66 13.48
C LEU A 413 -2.15 1.91 13.00
N PRO A 414 -2.85 2.99 12.59
CA PRO A 414 -4.31 3.07 12.46
C PRO A 414 -4.84 2.29 11.25
N HIS A 415 -6.03 1.71 11.38
CA HIS A 415 -6.73 1.09 10.24
C HIS A 415 -7.49 2.18 9.48
N TYR A 416 -6.92 2.68 8.39
CA TYR A 416 -7.47 3.78 7.60
C TYR A 416 -7.68 3.41 6.14
N HIS A 417 -8.60 4.11 5.48
CA HIS A 417 -8.81 4.00 4.04
C HIS A 417 -8.20 5.22 3.32
N ALA A 418 -7.20 5.01 2.47
CA ALA A 418 -6.44 6.11 1.85
C ALA A 418 -7.31 7.07 1.03
N VAL A 419 -8.39 6.59 0.40
CA VAL A 419 -9.39 7.45 -0.29
C VAL A 419 -9.99 8.49 0.66
N THR A 420 -10.57 8.09 1.80
CA THR A 420 -11.19 9.05 2.74
C THR A 420 -10.12 9.88 3.46
N THR A 421 -8.94 9.31 3.74
CA THR A 421 -7.80 10.06 4.27
C THR A 421 -7.32 11.13 3.29
N ALA A 422 -7.32 10.86 1.98
CA ALA A 422 -6.95 11.84 0.96
C ALA A 422 -7.98 12.96 0.83
N GLU A 423 -9.28 12.70 1.00
CA GLU A 423 -10.31 13.75 1.11
C GLU A 423 -10.05 14.68 2.27
N ALA A 424 -9.79 14.11 3.44
CA ALA A 424 -9.46 14.89 4.63
C ALA A 424 -8.18 15.71 4.41
N TYR A 425 -7.13 15.09 3.85
CA TYR A 425 -5.87 15.77 3.63
C TYR A 425 -5.98 16.89 2.59
N ALA A 426 -6.68 16.64 1.48
CA ALA A 426 -6.94 17.64 0.46
C ALA A 426 -7.67 18.86 1.04
N ARG A 427 -8.66 18.64 1.93
CA ARG A 427 -9.35 19.73 2.63
C ARG A 427 -8.42 20.52 3.55
N PHE A 428 -7.56 19.85 4.33
CA PHE A 428 -6.64 20.54 5.25
C PHE A 428 -5.49 21.24 4.53
N ALA A 429 -5.09 20.76 3.34
CA ALA A 429 -4.05 21.36 2.52
C ALA A 429 -4.59 22.37 1.47
N ASP A 430 -5.92 22.52 1.36
CA ASP A 430 -6.59 23.24 0.27
C ASP A 430 -6.11 22.79 -1.14
N ALA A 431 -5.99 21.47 -1.29
CA ALA A 431 -5.50 20.80 -2.49
C ALA A 431 -6.65 20.26 -3.34
N PHE A 432 -6.47 20.29 -4.66
CA PHE A 432 -7.39 19.66 -5.60
C PHE A 432 -7.33 18.13 -5.45
N LEU A 433 -8.47 17.46 -5.41
CA LEU A 433 -8.56 15.99 -5.34
C LEU A 433 -9.19 15.39 -6.60
N LEU A 434 -8.47 14.46 -7.24
CA LEU A 434 -8.98 13.68 -8.38
C LEU A 434 -9.02 12.19 -8.06
N TYR A 435 -10.17 11.57 -8.29
CA TYR A 435 -10.35 10.13 -8.36
C TYR A 435 -10.32 9.66 -9.78
N GLY A 436 -9.41 8.75 -10.09
CA GLY A 436 -9.33 8.08 -11.38
C GLY A 436 -9.80 6.64 -11.29
N SER A 437 -10.77 6.24 -12.10
CA SER A 437 -11.20 4.85 -12.16
C SER A 437 -11.84 4.49 -13.49
N ALA A 438 -11.64 3.24 -13.94
CA ALA A 438 -12.42 2.65 -15.01
C ALA A 438 -13.71 1.97 -14.52
N THR A 439 -13.77 1.65 -13.23
CA THR A 439 -14.88 0.92 -12.60
C THR A 439 -15.07 1.47 -11.17
N PRO A 440 -15.54 2.73 -11.03
CA PRO A 440 -15.57 3.40 -9.73
C PRO A 440 -16.47 2.65 -8.76
N SER A 441 -16.20 2.78 -7.46
CA SER A 441 -17.01 2.08 -6.46
C SER A 441 -18.42 2.67 -6.39
N ILE A 442 -19.39 1.82 -6.03
CA ILE A 442 -20.79 2.24 -5.87
C ILE A 442 -20.90 3.34 -4.82
N ASP A 443 -20.17 3.19 -3.71
CA ASP A 443 -20.07 4.17 -2.64
C ASP A 443 -19.57 5.53 -3.16
N MET A 444 -18.55 5.53 -4.02
CA MET A 444 -17.97 6.75 -4.59
C MET A 444 -18.93 7.46 -5.55
N VAL A 445 -19.58 6.71 -6.46
CA VAL A 445 -20.55 7.30 -7.40
C VAL A 445 -21.79 7.82 -6.67
N TYR A 446 -22.26 7.10 -5.65
CA TYR A 446 -23.37 7.56 -4.81
C TYR A 446 -23.04 8.85 -4.07
N ARG A 447 -21.85 8.94 -3.44
CA ARG A 447 -21.40 10.17 -2.79
C ARG A 447 -21.23 11.31 -3.80
N ALA A 448 -20.63 11.04 -4.96
CA ALA A 448 -20.47 12.02 -6.03
C ALA A 448 -21.82 12.61 -6.48
N LYS A 449 -22.82 11.77 -6.71
CA LYS A 449 -24.17 12.21 -7.06
C LYS A 449 -24.87 12.97 -5.92
N ARG A 450 -24.76 12.48 -4.68
CA ARG A 450 -25.40 13.07 -3.50
C ARG A 450 -24.81 14.43 -3.11
N GLU A 451 -23.49 14.57 -3.22
CA GLU A 451 -22.74 15.75 -2.81
C GLU A 451 -22.44 16.69 -4.00
N ASN A 452 -22.98 16.39 -5.19
CA ASN A 452 -22.77 17.15 -6.43
C ASN A 452 -21.29 17.34 -6.76
N TRP A 453 -20.52 16.25 -6.77
CA TRP A 453 -19.14 16.23 -7.29
C TRP A 453 -19.17 16.20 -8.83
N PRO A 454 -18.22 16.85 -9.51
CA PRO A 454 -18.07 16.70 -10.95
C PRO A 454 -17.68 15.27 -11.33
N ILE A 455 -18.49 14.62 -12.16
CA ILE A 455 -18.19 13.33 -12.79
C ILE A 455 -17.79 13.62 -14.24
N LEU A 456 -16.57 13.24 -14.60
CA LEU A 456 -15.96 13.44 -15.91
C LEU A 456 -15.79 12.08 -16.58
N GLU A 457 -16.30 11.94 -17.81
CA GLU A 457 -16.33 10.64 -18.50
C GLU A 457 -15.34 10.60 -19.67
N MET A 458 -14.65 9.47 -19.82
CA MET A 458 -13.78 9.17 -20.96
C MET A 458 -14.14 7.78 -21.51
N PRO A 459 -15.18 7.69 -22.36
CA PRO A 459 -15.71 6.41 -22.84
C PRO A 459 -14.85 5.78 -23.94
N GLY A 460 -14.09 6.58 -24.69
CA GLY A 460 -13.27 6.08 -25.79
C GLY A 460 -11.93 5.51 -25.34
N ARG A 461 -11.53 4.37 -25.93
CA ARG A 461 -10.20 3.76 -25.74
C ARG A 461 -9.23 4.28 -26.79
N VAL A 462 -8.05 4.73 -26.35
CA VAL A 462 -6.97 5.19 -27.24
C VAL A 462 -6.18 3.98 -27.74
N LEU A 463 -5.92 3.91 -29.05
CA LEU A 463 -5.10 2.87 -29.66
C LEU A 463 -3.63 2.98 -29.19
N ALA A 464 -3.08 1.88 -28.68
CA ALA A 464 -1.69 1.79 -28.21
C ALA A 464 -0.86 0.84 -29.08
N HIS A 465 0.47 0.88 -28.94
CA HIS A 465 1.43 -0.11 -29.48
C HIS A 465 1.55 -0.26 -31.01
N ARG A 466 1.21 0.78 -31.77
CA ARG A 466 1.32 0.75 -33.24
C ARG A 466 2.71 0.38 -33.74
N LEU A 467 3.75 0.96 -33.13
CA LEU A 467 5.15 0.67 -33.48
C LEU A 467 5.57 -0.75 -33.11
N ALA A 468 5.12 -1.26 -31.96
CA ALA A 468 5.49 -2.60 -31.47
C ALA A 468 4.90 -3.74 -32.31
N VAL A 469 3.79 -3.48 -33.00
CA VAL A 469 3.05 -4.48 -33.81
C VAL A 469 3.11 -4.15 -35.32
N SER A 470 3.81 -3.07 -35.69
CA SER A 470 3.92 -2.58 -37.08
C SER A 470 4.33 -3.65 -38.10
N LYS A 471 5.26 -4.54 -37.76
CA LYS A 471 5.71 -5.66 -38.61
C LYS A 471 4.65 -6.73 -38.89
N GLN A 472 3.53 -6.72 -38.16
CA GLN A 472 2.46 -7.73 -38.24
C GLN A 472 1.15 -7.15 -38.79
N ILE A 473 1.11 -5.83 -39.05
CA ILE A 473 -0.08 -5.11 -39.52
C ILE A 473 0.18 -4.64 -40.96
N GLU A 474 0.20 -5.58 -41.90
CA GLU A 474 0.12 -5.22 -43.34
C GLU A 474 -1.33 -5.27 -43.85
N SER A 475 -2.31 -5.69 -43.03
CA SER A 475 -3.67 -5.99 -43.52
C SER A 475 -4.79 -5.83 -42.48
N SER A 476 -4.99 -4.64 -41.90
CA SER A 476 -6.23 -4.39 -41.14
C SER A 476 -6.86 -3.03 -41.39
N SER A 477 -8.16 -3.09 -41.74
CA SER A 477 -9.09 -1.98 -41.94
C SER A 477 -9.38 -1.28 -40.62
N VAL A 478 -8.67 -0.18 -40.36
CA VAL A 478 -8.91 0.72 -39.25
C VAL A 478 -9.15 2.11 -39.85
N GLU A 479 -10.33 2.66 -39.62
CA GLU A 479 -10.72 3.98 -40.14
C GLU A 479 -9.77 5.08 -39.66
N ASP A 480 -9.33 5.91 -40.60
CA ASP A 480 -8.58 7.13 -40.35
C ASP A 480 -9.55 8.27 -40.02
N ILE A 481 -9.40 8.85 -38.83
CA ILE A 481 -9.97 10.16 -38.50
C ILE A 481 -8.77 11.10 -38.41
N GLU A 482 -8.85 12.26 -39.06
CA GLU A 482 -7.76 13.24 -39.15
C GLU A 482 -7.10 13.54 -37.79
N GLY A 483 -5.78 13.33 -37.72
CA GLY A 483 -4.95 13.43 -36.51
C GLY A 483 -4.43 12.06 -36.06
N ASP A 484 -3.23 12.00 -35.49
CA ASP A 484 -2.51 10.77 -35.07
C ASP A 484 -3.22 9.88 -34.02
N VAL A 485 -4.50 10.10 -33.71
CA VAL A 485 -5.24 9.48 -32.60
C VAL A 485 -6.42 8.65 -33.14
N ARG A 486 -6.29 7.32 -33.07
CA ARG A 486 -7.36 6.37 -33.43
C ARG A 486 -8.03 5.76 -32.18
N TYR A 487 -9.36 5.65 -32.20
CA TYR A 487 -10.14 4.98 -31.14
C TYR A 487 -10.30 3.48 -31.43
N MET A 488 -10.42 2.66 -30.39
CA MET A 488 -10.77 1.23 -30.52
C MET A 488 -12.06 0.90 -29.75
N PRO A 489 -12.92 0.02 -30.29
CA PRO A 489 -14.05 -0.49 -29.54
C PRO A 489 -13.58 -1.37 -28.37
N LEU A 490 -14.42 -1.51 -27.35
CA LEU A 490 -14.19 -2.48 -26.28
C LEU A 490 -14.29 -3.90 -26.84
N PRO A 491 -13.50 -4.87 -26.32
CA PRO A 491 -13.48 -6.21 -26.86
C PRO A 491 -14.83 -6.90 -26.63
N LYS A 492 -15.27 -7.67 -27.64
CA LYS A 492 -16.49 -8.48 -27.54
C LYS A 492 -16.25 -9.60 -26.52
N VAL A 493 -17.19 -9.72 -25.57
CA VAL A 493 -17.17 -10.74 -24.53
C VAL A 493 -18.25 -11.78 -24.85
N SER A 494 -17.87 -13.05 -24.98
CA SER A 494 -18.82 -14.16 -25.02
C SER A 494 -19.00 -14.76 -23.62
N ILE A 495 -20.24 -15.07 -23.26
CA ILE A 495 -20.57 -15.78 -22.02
C ILE A 495 -20.91 -17.23 -22.39
N VAL A 496 -20.19 -18.18 -21.80
CA VAL A 496 -20.38 -19.60 -22.03
C VAL A 496 -20.99 -20.25 -20.79
N ASP A 497 -22.17 -20.86 -20.97
CA ASP A 497 -22.86 -21.63 -19.93
C ASP A 497 -22.24 -23.03 -19.79
N MET A 498 -21.48 -23.22 -18.71
CA MET A 498 -20.83 -24.50 -18.41
C MET A 498 -21.82 -25.62 -18.04
N ARG A 499 -23.07 -25.30 -17.70
CA ARG A 499 -24.13 -26.30 -17.51
C ARG A 499 -24.48 -26.96 -18.85
N SER A 500 -24.53 -26.18 -19.91
CA SER A 500 -24.82 -26.66 -21.28
C SER A 500 -23.68 -27.51 -21.83
N GLU A 501 -22.42 -27.12 -21.56
CA GLU A 501 -21.23 -27.92 -21.88
C GLU A 501 -21.27 -29.29 -21.19
N LEU A 502 -21.58 -29.34 -19.89
CA LEU A 502 -21.70 -30.59 -19.14
C LEU A 502 -22.84 -31.49 -19.66
N LYS A 503 -23.99 -30.91 -19.99
CA LYS A 503 -25.12 -31.65 -20.59
C LYS A 503 -24.75 -32.22 -21.95
N SER A 504 -23.93 -31.50 -22.72
CA SER A 504 -23.40 -31.91 -24.02
C SER A 504 -22.19 -32.85 -23.94
N GLY A 505 -21.86 -33.34 -22.74
CA GLY A 505 -20.81 -34.33 -22.49
C GLY A 505 -19.41 -33.77 -22.27
N ASN A 506 -19.19 -32.45 -22.37
CA ASN A 506 -17.89 -31.85 -22.09
C ASN A 506 -17.66 -31.77 -20.57
N ARG A 507 -16.66 -32.52 -20.09
CA ARG A 507 -16.27 -32.57 -18.66
C ARG A 507 -14.97 -31.83 -18.37
N SER A 508 -14.31 -31.25 -19.38
CA SER A 508 -13.10 -30.44 -19.17
C SER A 508 -13.46 -29.15 -18.41
N MET A 509 -12.44 -28.52 -17.82
CA MET A 509 -12.59 -27.18 -17.27
C MET A 509 -12.75 -26.11 -18.36
N PHE A 510 -12.30 -26.38 -19.58
CA PHE A 510 -12.45 -25.47 -20.71
C PHE A 510 -13.70 -25.81 -21.52
N SER A 511 -14.48 -24.79 -21.87
CA SER A 511 -15.53 -24.90 -22.86
C SER A 511 -14.92 -25.16 -24.22
N ARG A 512 -15.71 -25.70 -25.15
CA ARG A 512 -15.24 -25.93 -26.52
C ARG A 512 -14.80 -24.61 -27.16
N GLU A 513 -15.55 -23.54 -26.92
CA GLU A 513 -15.22 -22.20 -27.42
C GLU A 513 -13.88 -21.68 -26.87
N LEU A 514 -13.62 -21.82 -25.57
CA LEU A 514 -12.35 -21.38 -24.99
C LEU A 514 -11.19 -22.23 -25.50
N HIS A 515 -11.36 -23.56 -25.52
CA HIS A 515 -10.33 -24.47 -26.05
C HIS A 515 -9.94 -24.10 -27.49
N GLN A 516 -10.93 -23.97 -28.38
CA GLN A 516 -10.70 -23.59 -29.78
C GLN A 516 -10.02 -22.22 -29.88
N SER A 517 -10.46 -21.24 -29.10
CA SER A 517 -9.88 -19.89 -29.16
C SER A 517 -8.43 -19.87 -28.66
N ILE A 518 -8.08 -20.68 -27.65
CA ILE A 518 -6.69 -20.83 -27.19
C ILE A 518 -5.84 -21.42 -28.33
N GLN A 519 -6.34 -22.49 -28.96
CA GLN A 519 -5.63 -23.13 -30.07
C GLN A 519 -5.37 -22.16 -31.23
N GLU A 520 -6.40 -21.46 -31.71
CA GLU A 520 -6.29 -20.45 -32.77
C GLU A 520 -5.30 -19.33 -32.40
N THR A 521 -5.29 -18.90 -31.13
CA THR A 521 -4.38 -17.86 -30.64
C THR A 521 -2.93 -18.33 -30.67
N LEU A 522 -2.67 -19.58 -30.27
CA LEU A 522 -1.34 -20.19 -30.31
C LEU A 522 -0.85 -20.42 -31.75
N GLU A 523 -1.73 -20.88 -32.65
CA GLU A 523 -1.41 -21.08 -34.07
C GLU A 523 -1.02 -19.77 -34.77
N GLN A 524 -1.63 -18.64 -34.38
CA GLN A 524 -1.27 -17.31 -34.85
C GLN A 524 -0.01 -16.72 -34.18
N GLY A 525 0.58 -17.42 -33.20
CA GLY A 525 1.73 -16.95 -32.44
C GLY A 525 1.43 -15.79 -31.48
N TYR A 526 0.16 -15.59 -31.12
CA TYR A 526 -0.26 -14.60 -30.13
C TYR A 526 -0.35 -15.20 -28.72
N GLN A 527 -0.59 -14.34 -27.73
CA GLN A 527 -0.54 -14.73 -26.33
C GLN A 527 -1.94 -14.75 -25.71
N THR A 528 -2.15 -15.65 -24.75
CA THR A 528 -3.41 -15.82 -24.03
C THR A 528 -3.24 -15.51 -22.54
N ILE A 529 -4.25 -14.88 -21.94
CA ILE A 529 -4.40 -14.80 -20.48
C ILE A 529 -5.54 -15.70 -20.01
N LEU A 530 -5.27 -16.56 -19.03
CA LEU A 530 -6.28 -17.35 -18.33
C LEU A 530 -6.44 -16.84 -16.90
N PHE A 531 -7.61 -16.28 -16.61
CA PHE A 531 -7.90 -15.63 -15.35
C PHE A 531 -8.78 -16.50 -14.45
N LEU A 532 -8.41 -16.55 -13.17
CA LEU A 532 -9.19 -17.16 -12.10
C LEU A 532 -9.61 -16.11 -11.07
N ASN A 533 -10.92 -15.96 -10.88
CA ASN A 533 -11.52 -15.05 -9.91
C ASN A 533 -11.47 -15.63 -8.48
N ARG A 534 -10.26 -15.86 -7.93
CA ARG A 534 -10.09 -16.48 -6.60
C ARG A 534 -9.33 -15.57 -5.63
N ARG A 535 -9.89 -15.39 -4.43
CA ARG A 535 -9.17 -14.96 -3.21
C ARG A 535 -9.23 -16.08 -2.17
N GLY A 536 -8.08 -16.60 -1.76
CA GLY A 536 -7.98 -17.59 -0.68
C GLY A 536 -8.50 -18.99 -1.03
N THR A 537 -8.68 -19.84 -0.01
CA THR A 537 -9.06 -21.25 -0.15
C THR A 537 -10.57 -21.51 -0.22
N ALA A 538 -11.40 -20.48 -0.05
CA ALA A 538 -12.85 -20.57 0.08
C ALA A 538 -13.48 -21.44 -1.02
N THR A 539 -14.20 -22.49 -0.62
CA THR A 539 -15.00 -23.34 -1.51
C THR A 539 -16.47 -23.09 -1.23
N TYR A 540 -17.21 -22.74 -2.27
CA TYR A 540 -18.67 -22.70 -2.23
C TYR A 540 -19.22 -23.99 -2.82
N VAL A 541 -20.49 -24.27 -2.51
CA VAL A 541 -21.18 -25.48 -2.96
C VAL A 541 -22.34 -25.08 -3.86
N PHE A 542 -22.34 -25.65 -5.06
CA PHE A 542 -23.40 -25.44 -6.04
C PHE A 542 -23.71 -26.72 -6.81
N CYS A 543 -24.85 -26.72 -7.50
CA CYS A 543 -25.27 -27.79 -8.39
C CYS A 543 -24.73 -27.56 -9.81
N ARG A 544 -23.98 -28.54 -10.34
CA ARG A 544 -23.42 -28.44 -11.71
C ARG A 544 -24.44 -28.50 -12.84
N ASP A 545 -25.64 -29.03 -12.58
CA ASP A 545 -26.65 -29.21 -13.63
C ASP A 545 -27.56 -27.98 -13.80
N CYS A 546 -27.94 -27.31 -12.70
CA CYS A 546 -28.80 -26.12 -12.74
C CYS A 546 -28.10 -24.82 -12.34
N GLY A 547 -26.91 -24.87 -11.73
CA GLY A 547 -26.19 -23.69 -11.24
C GLY A 547 -26.62 -23.19 -9.85
N TYR A 548 -27.59 -23.86 -9.20
CA TYR A 548 -28.09 -23.46 -7.88
C TYR A 548 -26.99 -23.44 -6.83
N ARG A 549 -26.78 -22.29 -6.22
CA ARG A 549 -25.88 -22.11 -5.07
C ARG A 549 -26.64 -22.34 -3.77
N LEU A 550 -25.98 -22.96 -2.79
CA LEU A 550 -26.59 -23.14 -1.47
C LEU A 550 -26.47 -21.86 -0.66
N THR A 551 -27.60 -21.18 -0.41
CA THR A 551 -27.68 -19.95 0.38
C THR A 551 -28.20 -20.20 1.79
N CYS A 552 -27.94 -19.23 2.67
CA CYS A 552 -28.52 -19.17 4.01
C CYS A 552 -30.00 -18.79 3.94
N PRO A 553 -30.93 -19.55 4.55
CA PRO A 553 -32.35 -19.22 4.53
C PRO A 553 -32.70 -17.94 5.32
N GLN A 554 -31.78 -17.43 6.15
CA GLN A 554 -31.97 -16.23 6.97
C GLN A 554 -31.36 -14.96 6.35
N CYS A 555 -30.26 -15.10 5.61
CA CYS A 555 -29.47 -13.97 5.12
C CYS A 555 -29.41 -13.87 3.60
N ASP A 556 -29.85 -14.90 2.89
CA ASP A 556 -29.74 -15.07 1.44
C ASP A 556 -28.31 -14.95 0.87
N ILE A 557 -27.30 -15.08 1.73
CA ILE A 557 -25.90 -15.13 1.32
C ILE A 557 -25.42 -16.58 1.09
N PRO A 558 -24.44 -16.80 0.20
CA PRO A 558 -23.84 -18.10 -0.03
C PRO A 558 -23.26 -18.72 1.25
N LEU A 559 -23.50 -20.02 1.43
CA LEU A 559 -22.90 -20.78 2.53
C LEU A 559 -21.49 -21.24 2.15
N THR A 560 -20.57 -21.16 3.11
CA THR A 560 -19.18 -21.60 2.94
C THR A 560 -19.01 -23.02 3.47
N PHE A 561 -18.33 -23.88 2.71
CA PHE A 561 -18.03 -25.22 3.18
C PHE A 561 -16.78 -25.25 4.07
N HIS A 562 -16.92 -25.86 5.26
CA HIS A 562 -15.83 -26.09 6.21
C HIS A 562 -15.46 -27.57 6.21
N GLN A 563 -14.26 -27.89 5.71
CA GLN A 563 -13.75 -29.27 5.61
C GLN A 563 -13.68 -29.95 6.98
N ASP A 564 -13.14 -29.27 7.99
CA ASP A 564 -12.92 -29.83 9.33
C ASP A 564 -14.21 -30.29 10.01
N LYS A 565 -15.32 -29.60 9.74
CA LYS A 565 -16.65 -29.87 10.33
C LYS A 565 -17.58 -30.60 9.37
N ASN A 566 -17.16 -30.78 8.12
CA ASN A 566 -17.98 -31.29 7.02
C ASN A 566 -19.38 -30.63 6.93
N GLN A 567 -19.44 -29.31 7.13
CA GLN A 567 -20.67 -28.54 7.19
C GLN A 567 -20.57 -27.25 6.38
N LEU A 568 -21.74 -26.77 5.95
CA LEU A 568 -21.95 -25.46 5.35
C LEU A 568 -22.27 -24.47 6.45
N ILE A 569 -21.57 -23.33 6.49
CA ILE A 569 -21.73 -22.30 7.53
C ILE A 569 -21.95 -20.94 6.87
N CYS A 570 -22.92 -20.19 7.39
CA CYS A 570 -23.12 -18.78 7.10
C CYS A 570 -22.21 -17.94 8.02
N HIS A 571 -21.27 -17.18 7.46
CA HIS A 571 -20.36 -16.34 8.26
C HIS A 571 -20.99 -15.02 8.76
N LEU A 572 -22.26 -14.77 8.43
CA LEU A 572 -22.99 -13.59 8.90
C LEU A 572 -23.85 -13.89 10.12
N CYS A 573 -24.69 -14.93 10.06
CA CYS A 573 -25.58 -15.32 11.16
C CYS A 573 -25.20 -16.63 11.87
N ASN A 574 -24.13 -17.30 11.44
CA ASN A 574 -23.67 -18.59 11.96
C ASN A 574 -24.66 -19.77 11.76
N TYR A 575 -25.67 -19.62 10.88
CA TYR A 575 -26.50 -20.74 10.43
C TYR A 575 -25.63 -21.84 9.81
N SER A 576 -25.90 -23.09 10.17
CA SER A 576 -25.15 -24.24 9.65
C SER A 576 -26.07 -25.37 9.18
N ARG A 577 -25.60 -26.11 8.16
CA ARG A 577 -26.28 -27.30 7.64
C ARG A 577 -25.28 -28.25 6.99
N PHE A 578 -25.65 -29.52 6.80
CA PHE A 578 -24.86 -30.44 5.98
C PHE A 578 -25.07 -30.16 4.48
N ILE A 579 -24.11 -30.61 3.66
CA ILE A 579 -24.27 -30.61 2.20
C ILE A 579 -25.43 -31.57 1.85
N PRO A 580 -26.48 -31.10 1.13
CA PRO A 580 -27.56 -31.97 0.73
C PRO A 580 -27.09 -32.98 -0.33
N LYS A 581 -27.61 -34.22 -0.26
CA LYS A 581 -27.30 -35.28 -1.24
C LYS A 581 -27.85 -34.97 -2.64
N THR A 582 -28.94 -34.21 -2.70
CA THR A 582 -29.61 -33.78 -3.94
C THR A 582 -29.80 -32.27 -3.92
N CYS A 583 -29.77 -31.67 -5.11
CA CYS A 583 -30.03 -30.24 -5.29
C CYS A 583 -31.49 -29.93 -4.91
N PRO A 584 -31.77 -28.93 -4.07
CA PRO A 584 -33.14 -28.58 -3.70
C PRO A 584 -33.93 -27.92 -4.84
N GLN A 585 -33.27 -27.46 -5.91
CA GLN A 585 -33.93 -26.83 -7.05
C GLN A 585 -34.21 -27.81 -8.20
N CYS A 586 -33.29 -28.71 -8.52
CA CYS A 586 -33.42 -29.62 -9.68
C CYS A 586 -33.28 -31.11 -9.34
N SER A 587 -33.16 -31.47 -8.06
CA SER A 587 -33.00 -32.85 -7.57
C SER A 587 -31.74 -33.58 -8.05
N SER A 588 -30.84 -32.93 -8.79
CA SER A 588 -29.56 -33.51 -9.23
C SER A 588 -28.67 -33.91 -8.05
N THR A 589 -27.97 -35.04 -8.19
CA THR A 589 -26.95 -35.52 -7.24
C THR A 589 -25.58 -34.84 -7.43
N ARG A 590 -25.44 -33.96 -8.43
CA ARG A 590 -24.18 -33.29 -8.78
C ARG A 590 -23.94 -32.00 -8.00
N VAL A 591 -24.19 -32.07 -6.69
CA VAL A 591 -23.86 -31.00 -5.74
C VAL A 591 -22.41 -31.18 -5.31
N ARG A 592 -21.53 -30.25 -5.69
CA ARG A 592 -20.08 -30.37 -5.46
C ARG A 592 -19.52 -29.09 -4.88
N GLN A 593 -18.45 -29.25 -4.11
CA GLN A 593 -17.56 -28.15 -3.77
C GLN A 593 -16.75 -27.76 -4.99
N PHE A 594 -16.52 -26.47 -5.15
CA PHE A 594 -15.74 -25.97 -6.26
C PHE A 594 -14.72 -24.94 -5.82
N GLY A 595 -13.52 -25.04 -6.39
CA GLY A 595 -12.33 -24.32 -5.95
C GLY A 595 -11.09 -24.76 -6.71
N THR A 596 -11.15 -24.73 -8.04
CA THR A 596 -9.98 -25.01 -8.89
C THR A 596 -8.91 -23.95 -8.65
N GLY A 597 -7.69 -24.38 -8.31
CA GLY A 597 -6.54 -23.50 -8.15
C GLY A 597 -5.86 -23.19 -9.47
N THR A 598 -5.04 -22.13 -9.49
CA THR A 598 -4.16 -21.77 -10.62
C THR A 598 -3.27 -22.95 -11.04
N GLU A 599 -2.80 -23.76 -10.08
CA GLU A 599 -2.02 -24.98 -10.32
C GLU A 599 -2.76 -26.02 -11.17
N LYS A 600 -4.06 -26.24 -10.88
CA LYS A 600 -4.86 -27.20 -11.65
C LYS A 600 -5.10 -26.70 -13.07
N VAL A 601 -5.26 -25.40 -13.26
CA VAL A 601 -5.39 -24.80 -14.60
C VAL A 601 -4.08 -24.90 -15.36
N GLU A 602 -2.95 -24.59 -14.73
CA GLU A 602 -1.62 -24.76 -15.33
C GLU A 602 -1.39 -26.21 -15.80
N GLN A 603 -1.72 -27.20 -14.95
CA GLN A 603 -1.64 -28.61 -15.29
C GLN A 603 -2.52 -29.00 -16.49
N GLU A 604 -3.77 -28.53 -16.53
CA GLU A 604 -4.69 -28.80 -17.65
C GLU A 604 -4.22 -28.13 -18.94
N VAL A 605 -3.71 -26.90 -18.87
CA VAL A 605 -3.17 -26.22 -20.05
C VAL A 605 -1.97 -27.01 -20.58
N SER A 606 -1.09 -27.47 -19.69
CA SER A 606 0.12 -28.21 -20.06
C SER A 606 -0.21 -29.58 -20.65
N SER A 607 -1.28 -30.23 -20.19
CA SER A 607 -1.75 -31.51 -20.74
C SER A 607 -2.48 -31.35 -22.08
N THR A 608 -3.26 -30.27 -22.24
CA THR A 608 -4.07 -30.00 -23.43
C THR A 608 -3.24 -29.40 -24.57
N PHE A 609 -2.28 -28.54 -24.25
CA PHE A 609 -1.44 -27.80 -25.19
C PHE A 609 0.05 -28.04 -24.86
N PRO A 610 0.60 -29.24 -25.10
CA PRO A 610 1.96 -29.60 -24.68
C PRO A 610 3.09 -28.77 -25.32
N GLY A 611 2.81 -28.09 -26.44
CA GLY A 611 3.75 -27.17 -27.09
C GLY A 611 3.73 -25.73 -26.56
N ALA A 612 2.75 -25.37 -25.71
CA ALA A 612 2.60 -24.01 -25.21
C ALA A 612 3.48 -23.76 -23.98
N ARG A 613 4.17 -22.61 -23.94
CA ARG A 613 4.95 -22.19 -22.77
C ARG A 613 4.02 -21.50 -21.79
N VAL A 614 3.76 -22.13 -20.65
CA VAL A 614 2.82 -21.64 -19.64
C VAL A 614 3.58 -20.93 -18.52
N LEU A 615 3.05 -19.79 -18.07
CA LEU A 615 3.53 -19.05 -16.92
C LEU A 615 2.41 -18.91 -15.89
N ARG A 616 2.67 -19.28 -14.64
CA ARG A 616 1.74 -19.09 -13.52
C ARG A 616 2.12 -17.87 -12.68
N MET A 617 1.16 -16.99 -12.44
CA MET A 617 1.32 -15.79 -11.62
C MET A 617 0.24 -15.70 -10.54
N ASP A 618 0.59 -16.12 -9.33
CA ASP A 618 -0.24 -16.02 -8.13
C ASP A 618 0.61 -15.67 -6.88
N SER A 619 -0.07 -15.44 -5.76
CA SER A 619 0.58 -15.04 -4.50
C SER A 619 1.49 -16.10 -3.89
N GLY A 620 1.42 -17.36 -4.33
CA GLY A 620 2.35 -18.41 -3.95
C GLY A 620 3.69 -18.26 -4.67
N VAL A 621 3.66 -17.99 -5.97
CA VAL A 621 4.84 -17.85 -6.83
C VAL A 621 5.55 -16.50 -6.61
N THR A 622 4.81 -15.41 -6.40
CA THR A 622 5.38 -14.05 -6.33
C THR A 622 5.90 -13.62 -4.95
N ARG A 623 6.19 -14.55 -4.03
CA ARG A 623 6.66 -14.23 -2.66
C ARG A 623 8.06 -13.62 -2.63
N GLN A 624 8.90 -13.94 -3.61
CA GLN A 624 10.27 -13.45 -3.67
C GLN A 624 10.36 -12.04 -4.28
N LYS A 625 11.33 -11.25 -3.79
CA LYS A 625 11.56 -9.86 -4.23
C LYS A 625 11.83 -9.83 -5.74
N GLY A 626 11.06 -9.03 -6.48
CA GLY A 626 11.23 -8.84 -7.94
C GLY A 626 10.58 -9.90 -8.84
N ALA A 627 10.07 -11.00 -8.28
CA ALA A 627 9.50 -12.10 -9.07
C ALA A 627 8.34 -11.66 -9.97
N HIS A 628 7.44 -10.81 -9.47
CA HIS A 628 6.32 -10.28 -10.25
C HIS A 628 6.78 -9.52 -11.51
N GLU A 629 7.74 -8.60 -11.35
CA GLU A 629 8.25 -7.80 -12.47
C GLU A 629 9.00 -8.68 -13.48
N PHE A 630 9.75 -9.66 -12.98
CA PHE A 630 10.44 -10.62 -13.82
C PHE A 630 9.47 -11.44 -14.67
N LEU A 631 8.45 -12.05 -14.08
CA LEU A 631 7.43 -12.85 -14.80
C LEU A 631 6.72 -12.01 -15.87
N LEU A 632 6.38 -10.77 -15.55
CA LEU A 632 5.75 -9.86 -16.51
C LEU A 632 6.68 -9.48 -17.67
N LYS A 633 7.97 -9.25 -17.39
CA LYS A 633 8.97 -9.02 -18.46
C LYS A 633 9.13 -10.25 -19.34
N GLN A 634 9.17 -11.45 -18.76
CA GLN A 634 9.23 -12.70 -19.53
C GLN A 634 8.01 -12.83 -20.47
N PHE A 635 6.81 -12.60 -19.94
CA PHE A 635 5.59 -12.65 -20.74
C PHE A 635 5.57 -11.55 -21.81
N ALA A 636 5.87 -10.29 -21.48
CA ALA A 636 5.92 -9.19 -22.44
C ALA A 636 6.96 -9.42 -23.56
N ASN A 637 8.08 -10.07 -23.24
CA ASN A 637 9.13 -10.44 -24.21
C ASN A 637 8.82 -11.73 -24.99
N ARG A 638 7.58 -12.24 -24.93
CA ARG A 638 7.13 -13.46 -25.63
C ARG A 638 7.92 -14.72 -25.28
N GLN A 639 8.43 -14.80 -24.05
CA GLN A 639 9.08 -16.02 -23.52
C GLN A 639 8.06 -17.04 -23.00
N ALA A 640 6.79 -16.66 -22.89
CA ALA A 640 5.66 -17.54 -22.57
C ALA A 640 4.45 -17.18 -23.46
N ASP A 641 3.60 -18.16 -23.73
CA ASP A 641 2.46 -18.05 -24.64
C ASP A 641 1.14 -17.92 -23.86
N ILE A 642 1.05 -18.56 -22.69
CA ILE A 642 -0.14 -18.55 -21.84
C ILE A 642 0.23 -18.07 -20.44
N LEU A 643 -0.48 -17.07 -19.93
CA LEU A 643 -0.34 -16.55 -18.56
C LEU A 643 -1.56 -16.91 -17.73
N VAL A 644 -1.38 -17.78 -16.74
CA VAL A 644 -2.42 -18.22 -15.79
C VAL A 644 -2.28 -17.43 -14.50
N GLY A 645 -3.36 -16.82 -14.00
CA GLY A 645 -3.26 -16.09 -12.74
C GLY A 645 -4.57 -15.54 -12.19
N THR A 646 -4.45 -14.78 -11.09
CA THR A 646 -5.58 -14.20 -10.36
C THR A 646 -5.58 -12.67 -10.49
N GLN A 647 -6.13 -11.95 -9.51
CA GLN A 647 -6.36 -10.50 -9.51
C GLN A 647 -5.14 -9.65 -9.91
N MET A 648 -3.92 -10.16 -9.72
CA MET A 648 -2.69 -9.45 -10.11
C MET A 648 -2.58 -9.21 -11.63
N LEU A 649 -3.22 -10.05 -12.46
CA LEU A 649 -3.25 -9.88 -13.91
C LEU A 649 -4.15 -8.72 -14.38
N ALA A 650 -5.05 -8.26 -13.52
CA ALA A 650 -6.08 -7.30 -13.90
C ALA A 650 -5.59 -5.83 -13.92
N LYS A 651 -4.40 -5.52 -13.36
CA LYS A 651 -3.94 -4.14 -13.10
C LYS A 651 -2.62 -3.81 -13.78
N GLY A 652 -2.43 -2.54 -14.18
CA GLY A 652 -1.12 -1.93 -14.42
C GLY A 652 -0.21 -2.46 -15.55
N ILE A 653 -0.62 -3.47 -16.33
CA ILE A 653 0.25 -4.11 -17.32
C ILE A 653 -0.24 -3.83 -18.75
N ASP A 654 0.71 -3.58 -19.65
CA ASP A 654 0.48 -3.28 -21.06
C ASP A 654 1.07 -4.40 -21.93
N LEU A 655 0.21 -5.21 -22.58
CA LEU A 655 0.58 -6.47 -23.24
C LEU A 655 0.10 -6.46 -24.69
N PRO A 656 0.95 -6.06 -25.66
CA PRO A 656 0.53 -5.80 -27.04
C PRO A 656 0.12 -7.04 -27.82
N PHE A 657 0.64 -8.21 -27.49
CA PHE A 657 0.36 -9.47 -28.21
C PHE A 657 -0.73 -10.33 -27.55
N VAL A 658 -1.42 -9.80 -26.54
CA VAL A 658 -2.55 -10.51 -25.92
C VAL A 658 -3.82 -10.26 -26.71
N THR A 659 -4.25 -11.28 -27.44
CA THR A 659 -5.47 -11.28 -28.26
C THR A 659 -6.61 -12.10 -27.65
N LEU A 660 -6.33 -12.96 -26.68
CA LEU A 660 -7.33 -13.75 -25.97
C LEU A 660 -7.25 -13.59 -24.46
N VAL A 661 -8.40 -13.37 -23.83
CA VAL A 661 -8.58 -13.46 -22.38
C VAL A 661 -9.70 -14.46 -22.06
N GLY A 662 -9.35 -15.57 -21.42
CA GLY A 662 -10.30 -16.56 -20.92
C GLY A 662 -10.49 -16.45 -19.41
N VAL A 663 -11.70 -16.14 -18.96
CA VAL A 663 -12.08 -16.27 -17.54
C VAL A 663 -12.62 -17.67 -17.33
N VAL A 664 -11.82 -18.51 -16.66
CA VAL A 664 -12.13 -19.93 -16.46
C VAL A 664 -13.39 -20.12 -15.64
N LEU A 665 -13.61 -19.25 -14.64
CA LEU A 665 -14.80 -19.24 -13.79
C LEU A 665 -15.14 -17.82 -13.34
N ALA A 666 -16.19 -17.25 -13.93
CA ALA A 666 -16.62 -15.89 -13.63
C ALA A 666 -17.42 -15.77 -12.32
N ASP A 667 -18.09 -16.85 -11.89
CA ASP A 667 -19.04 -16.90 -10.77
C ASP A 667 -18.41 -17.06 -9.38
N VAL A 668 -17.13 -17.40 -9.29
CA VAL A 668 -16.46 -17.66 -8.00
C VAL A 668 -16.58 -16.47 -7.04
N GLY A 669 -16.35 -15.26 -7.53
CA GLY A 669 -16.41 -14.04 -6.71
C GLY A 669 -17.80 -13.72 -6.16
N LEU A 670 -18.87 -14.10 -6.87
CA LEU A 670 -20.27 -13.90 -6.45
C LEU A 670 -20.63 -14.72 -5.20
N ASN A 671 -19.90 -15.82 -4.99
CA ASN A 671 -20.21 -16.77 -3.94
C ASN A 671 -19.42 -16.50 -2.64
N MET A 672 -18.72 -15.38 -2.55
CA MET A 672 -18.07 -14.94 -1.31
C MET A 672 -19.11 -14.35 -0.35
N PRO A 673 -19.04 -14.66 0.97
CA PRO A 673 -19.99 -14.13 1.96
C PRO A 673 -19.66 -12.68 2.33
N ASP A 674 -19.68 -11.79 1.34
CA ASP A 674 -19.31 -10.39 1.45
C ASP A 674 -20.33 -9.53 0.69
N PHE A 675 -20.75 -8.40 1.28
CA PHE A 675 -21.78 -7.55 0.68
C PHE A 675 -21.32 -6.86 -0.61
N ARG A 676 -20.00 -6.78 -0.88
CA ARG A 676 -19.42 -6.23 -2.12
C ARG A 676 -19.07 -7.31 -3.14
N ALA A 677 -19.51 -8.57 -2.96
CA ALA A 677 -19.19 -9.68 -3.86
C ALA A 677 -19.57 -9.40 -5.32
N SER A 678 -20.78 -8.85 -5.55
CA SER A 678 -21.26 -8.47 -6.89
C SER A 678 -20.42 -7.35 -7.51
N GLU A 679 -20.20 -6.27 -6.77
CA GLU A 679 -19.37 -5.13 -7.19
C GLU A 679 -17.95 -5.57 -7.56
N ARG A 680 -17.29 -6.33 -6.69
CA ARG A 680 -15.93 -6.82 -6.95
C ARG A 680 -15.88 -7.73 -8.17
N THR A 681 -16.88 -8.59 -8.33
CA THR A 681 -16.94 -9.49 -9.49
C THR A 681 -17.09 -8.68 -10.78
N PHE A 682 -18.01 -7.72 -10.81
CA PHE A 682 -18.17 -6.81 -11.95
C PHE A 682 -16.87 -6.07 -12.28
N GLN A 683 -16.23 -5.45 -11.27
CA GLN A 683 -15.00 -4.68 -11.43
C GLN A 683 -13.86 -5.54 -11.99
N LEU A 684 -13.65 -6.73 -11.42
CA LEU A 684 -12.59 -7.65 -11.85
C LEU A 684 -12.82 -8.15 -13.27
N LEU A 685 -14.04 -8.59 -13.60
CA LEU A 685 -14.37 -9.09 -14.94
C LEU A 685 -14.20 -7.99 -16.00
N THR A 686 -14.67 -6.77 -15.71
CA THR A 686 -14.54 -5.62 -16.62
C THR A 686 -13.07 -5.23 -16.84
N GLN A 687 -12.26 -5.19 -15.77
CA GLN A 687 -10.83 -4.89 -15.88
C GLN A 687 -10.07 -5.95 -16.68
N VAL A 688 -10.35 -7.23 -16.43
CA VAL A 688 -9.73 -8.37 -17.12
C VAL A 688 -10.13 -8.36 -18.59
N ALA A 689 -11.41 -8.13 -18.91
CA ALA A 689 -11.86 -7.97 -20.29
C ALA A 689 -11.14 -6.82 -21.00
N GLY A 690 -10.92 -5.69 -20.31
CA GLY A 690 -10.15 -4.54 -20.81
C GLY A 690 -8.65 -4.78 -21.05
N ARG A 691 -8.13 -5.98 -20.73
CA ARG A 691 -6.74 -6.36 -21.07
C ARG A 691 -6.61 -6.88 -22.50
N ALA A 692 -7.67 -7.47 -23.08
CA ALA A 692 -7.66 -7.92 -24.46
C ALA A 692 -7.69 -6.74 -25.45
N GLY A 693 -7.10 -6.93 -26.63
CA GLY A 693 -7.24 -6.02 -27.77
C GLY A 693 -6.71 -4.62 -27.52
N ARG A 694 -5.59 -4.51 -26.81
CA ARG A 694 -4.84 -3.24 -26.59
C ARG A 694 -4.12 -2.76 -27.84
N SER A 695 -3.93 -3.67 -28.80
CA SER A 695 -3.20 -3.45 -30.04
C SER A 695 -4.15 -3.55 -31.25
N PRO A 696 -3.70 -3.14 -32.44
CA PRO A 696 -4.48 -3.25 -33.67
C PRO A 696 -4.85 -4.69 -34.08
N LEU A 697 -4.32 -5.71 -33.38
CA LEU A 697 -4.66 -7.12 -33.58
C LEU A 697 -6.09 -7.45 -33.13
N GLY A 698 -6.73 -6.56 -32.38
CA GLY A 698 -8.03 -6.82 -31.77
C GLY A 698 -7.92 -7.82 -30.61
N GLY A 699 -9.06 -8.17 -30.02
CA GLY A 699 -9.07 -9.15 -28.95
C GLY A 699 -10.45 -9.74 -28.67
N LYS A 700 -10.44 -10.99 -28.21
CA LYS A 700 -11.61 -11.77 -27.82
C LYS A 700 -11.56 -12.04 -26.31
N VAL A 701 -12.72 -11.96 -25.66
CA VAL A 701 -12.86 -12.30 -24.24
C VAL A 701 -13.93 -13.36 -24.08
N ILE A 702 -13.66 -14.38 -23.26
CA ILE A 702 -14.60 -15.49 -23.01
C ILE A 702 -14.80 -15.63 -21.50
N PHE A 703 -16.04 -15.54 -21.04
CA PHE A 703 -16.45 -15.77 -19.66
C PHE A 703 -17.13 -17.12 -19.55
N GLN A 704 -16.47 -18.09 -18.92
CA GLN A 704 -17.09 -19.35 -18.56
C GLN A 704 -17.74 -19.25 -17.18
N THR A 705 -18.99 -19.72 -17.06
CA THR A 705 -19.73 -19.63 -15.79
C THR A 705 -20.82 -20.69 -15.71
N TYR A 706 -21.14 -21.11 -14.48
CA TYR A 706 -22.32 -21.93 -14.19
C TYR A 706 -23.57 -21.08 -13.87
N GLN A 707 -23.39 -19.77 -13.81
CA GLN A 707 -24.43 -18.78 -13.51
C GLN A 707 -24.41 -17.67 -14.58
N PRO A 708 -24.70 -17.99 -15.86
CA PRO A 708 -24.62 -17.01 -16.94
C PRO A 708 -25.63 -15.87 -16.77
N ASP A 709 -26.76 -16.12 -16.12
CA ASP A 709 -27.87 -15.17 -15.99
C ASP A 709 -27.65 -14.11 -14.89
N GLU A 710 -26.58 -14.22 -14.10
CA GLU A 710 -26.28 -13.29 -13.00
C GLU A 710 -25.89 -11.91 -13.51
N TYR A 711 -26.54 -10.87 -12.96
CA TYR A 711 -26.41 -9.50 -13.45
C TYR A 711 -24.97 -8.93 -13.44
N PRO A 712 -24.08 -9.23 -12.48
CA PRO A 712 -22.71 -8.69 -12.52
C PRO A 712 -21.91 -9.24 -13.71
N ILE A 713 -22.18 -10.48 -14.13
CA ILE A 713 -21.52 -11.12 -15.27
C ILE A 713 -22.08 -10.54 -16.57
N GLN A 714 -23.41 -10.42 -16.67
CA GLN A 714 -24.08 -9.86 -17.83
C GLN A 714 -23.68 -8.40 -18.10
N PHE A 715 -23.65 -7.56 -17.07
CA PHE A 715 -23.25 -6.17 -17.22
C PHE A 715 -21.74 -6.04 -17.48
N ALA A 716 -20.89 -6.87 -16.87
CA ALA A 716 -19.45 -6.86 -17.17
C ALA A 716 -19.15 -7.26 -18.63
N ALA A 717 -19.86 -8.25 -19.18
CA ALA A 717 -19.69 -8.65 -20.57
C ALA A 717 -20.10 -7.55 -21.58
N LYS A 718 -21.03 -6.68 -21.18
CA LYS A 718 -21.47 -5.51 -21.96
C LYS A 718 -20.68 -4.24 -21.65
N HIS A 719 -19.75 -4.29 -20.70
CA HIS A 719 -19.03 -3.12 -20.15
C HIS A 719 -19.99 -2.01 -19.64
N ASP A 720 -21.16 -2.40 -19.14
CA ASP A 720 -22.25 -1.48 -18.78
C ASP A 720 -22.23 -1.17 -17.28
N PHE A 721 -21.35 -0.23 -16.90
CA PHE A 721 -21.25 0.22 -15.50
C PHE A 721 -22.53 0.92 -15.02
N ASN A 722 -23.19 1.69 -15.88
CA ASN A 722 -24.34 2.51 -15.48
C ASN A 722 -25.52 1.63 -15.05
N ARG A 723 -25.87 0.62 -15.85
CA ARG A 723 -26.93 -0.33 -15.45
C ARG A 723 -26.52 -1.19 -14.26
N PHE A 724 -25.25 -1.55 -14.15
CA PHE A 724 -24.74 -2.23 -12.96
C PHE A 724 -24.95 -1.37 -11.69
N TYR A 725 -24.57 -0.09 -11.74
CA TYR A 725 -24.74 0.87 -10.64
C TYR A 725 -26.21 1.01 -10.24
N GLU A 726 -27.11 1.22 -11.21
CA GLU A 726 -28.55 1.39 -10.98
C GLU A 726 -29.17 0.15 -10.31
N HIS A 727 -28.76 -1.04 -10.73
CA HIS A 727 -29.24 -2.29 -10.12
C HIS A 727 -28.69 -2.48 -8.70
N GLU A 728 -27.37 -2.31 -8.53
CA GLU A 728 -26.67 -2.57 -7.26
C GLU A 728 -27.10 -1.59 -6.17
N ILE A 729 -27.26 -0.29 -6.49
CA ILE A 729 -27.62 0.72 -5.48
C ILE A 729 -29.02 0.48 -4.90
N ILE A 730 -29.98 0.00 -5.70
CA ILE A 730 -31.32 -0.37 -5.25
C ILE A 730 -31.25 -1.57 -4.29
N SER A 731 -30.45 -2.58 -4.63
CA SER A 731 -30.25 -3.75 -3.77
C SER A 731 -29.66 -3.36 -2.42
N ARG A 732 -28.61 -2.53 -2.41
CA ARG A 732 -27.97 -2.06 -1.17
C ARG A 732 -28.88 -1.18 -0.32
N SER A 733 -29.75 -0.38 -0.94
CA SER A 733 -30.75 0.41 -0.23
C SER A 733 -31.73 -0.47 0.53
N LYS A 734 -32.21 -1.56 -0.08
CA LYS A 734 -33.16 -2.50 0.56
C LYS A 734 -32.53 -3.24 1.74
N MET A 735 -31.25 -3.61 1.64
CA MET A 735 -30.53 -4.33 2.68
C MET A 735 -29.88 -3.42 3.73
N VAL A 736 -29.90 -2.09 3.52
CA VAL A 736 -29.28 -1.08 4.39
C VAL A 736 -27.78 -1.35 4.55
N TYR A 737 -27.09 -1.61 3.43
CA TYR A 737 -25.64 -1.72 3.35
C TYR A 737 -25.00 -0.42 2.84
N PRO A 738 -23.67 -0.22 3.01
CA PRO A 738 -22.96 0.93 2.45
C PRO A 738 -23.29 1.14 0.97
N PRO A 739 -23.66 2.36 0.54
CA PRO A 739 -23.44 3.63 1.22
C PRO A 739 -24.61 4.15 2.10
N PHE A 740 -25.66 3.35 2.33
CA PHE A 740 -26.84 3.74 3.13
C PHE A 740 -26.65 3.56 4.64
N SER A 741 -25.64 2.80 5.03
CA SER A 741 -25.18 2.64 6.40
C SER A 741 -23.65 2.64 6.43
N ARG A 742 -23.09 2.93 7.59
CA ARG A 742 -21.68 2.72 7.90
C ARG A 742 -21.52 1.44 8.72
N LEU A 743 -20.35 0.83 8.62
CA LEU A 743 -20.06 -0.44 9.29
C LEU A 743 -18.84 -0.27 10.19
N ILE A 744 -18.85 -0.87 11.37
CA ILE A 744 -17.66 -1.03 12.22
C ILE A 744 -17.50 -2.50 12.49
N ARG A 745 -16.33 -3.05 12.15
CA ARG A 745 -15.93 -4.40 12.51
C ARG A 745 -15.07 -4.35 13.76
N LEU A 746 -15.46 -5.11 14.78
CA LEU A 746 -14.71 -5.36 15.99
C LEU A 746 -14.19 -6.79 15.94
N GLU A 747 -12.88 -6.96 15.88
CA GLU A 747 -12.24 -8.26 15.83
C GLU A 747 -11.54 -8.60 17.15
N PHE A 748 -11.82 -9.78 17.70
CA PHE A 748 -11.25 -10.31 18.92
C PHE A 748 -10.29 -11.45 18.59
N ARG A 749 -9.11 -11.49 19.23
CA ARG A 749 -8.09 -12.52 19.03
C ARG A 749 -7.66 -13.11 20.37
N ASN A 750 -7.67 -14.43 20.50
CA ASN A 750 -7.08 -15.11 21.66
C ASN A 750 -6.53 -16.49 21.26
N GLN A 751 -5.50 -16.99 21.95
CA GLN A 751 -5.02 -18.36 21.74
C GLN A 751 -6.02 -19.41 22.27
N ASN A 752 -6.91 -19.04 23.19
CA ASN A 752 -7.98 -19.87 23.71
C ASN A 752 -9.34 -19.52 23.05
N ALA A 753 -9.96 -20.51 22.40
CA ALA A 753 -11.23 -20.36 21.69
C ALA A 753 -12.42 -19.96 22.60
N GLY A 754 -12.44 -20.44 23.85
CA GLY A 754 -13.50 -20.13 24.80
C GLY A 754 -13.43 -18.69 25.30
N VAL A 755 -12.21 -18.20 25.57
CA VAL A 755 -11.99 -16.83 26.05
C VAL A 755 -12.40 -15.81 24.99
N VAL A 756 -11.93 -15.96 23.73
CA VAL A 756 -12.27 -15.02 22.64
C VAL A 756 -13.77 -14.96 22.37
N LYS A 757 -14.47 -16.10 22.47
CA LYS A 757 -15.93 -16.16 22.31
C LYS A 757 -16.63 -15.36 23.41
N SER A 758 -16.27 -15.62 24.67
CA SER A 758 -16.83 -14.92 25.83
C SER A 758 -16.56 -13.42 25.80
N ASP A 759 -15.39 -12.99 25.33
CA ASP A 759 -15.04 -11.57 25.18
C ASP A 759 -15.91 -10.90 24.10
N ALA A 760 -16.13 -11.58 22.97
CA ALA A 760 -16.98 -11.10 21.89
C ALA A 760 -18.47 -11.01 22.34
N GLU A 761 -18.99 -12.03 23.03
CA GLU A 761 -20.36 -12.05 23.57
C GLU A 761 -20.59 -10.96 24.61
N ARG A 762 -19.65 -10.78 25.55
CA ARG A 762 -19.72 -9.72 26.55
C ARG A 762 -19.73 -8.34 25.92
N THR A 763 -18.88 -8.12 24.91
CA THR A 763 -18.81 -6.84 24.21
C THR A 763 -20.07 -6.58 23.38
N ALA A 764 -20.66 -7.62 22.77
CA ALA A 764 -21.93 -7.51 22.07
C ALA A 764 -23.07 -7.06 23.00
N MET A 765 -23.16 -7.63 24.21
CA MET A 765 -24.16 -7.21 25.21
C MET A 765 -23.97 -5.74 25.62
N LYS A 766 -22.73 -5.28 25.83
CA LYS A 766 -22.43 -3.87 26.14
C LYS A 766 -22.90 -2.93 25.02
N ILE A 767 -22.57 -3.25 23.76
CA ILE A 767 -22.94 -2.41 22.62
C ILE A 767 -24.45 -2.39 22.42
N GLN A 768 -25.12 -3.52 22.60
CA GLN A 768 -26.59 -3.60 22.52
C GLN A 768 -27.23 -2.67 23.55
N HIS A 769 -26.72 -2.69 24.79
CA HIS A 769 -27.16 -1.78 25.83
C HIS A 769 -26.90 -0.30 25.49
N TRP A 770 -25.76 0.03 24.87
CA TRP A 770 -25.48 1.41 24.42
C TRP A 770 -26.38 1.86 23.27
N ILE A 771 -26.77 0.95 22.36
CA ILE A 771 -27.73 1.23 21.29
C ILE A 771 -29.10 1.59 21.89
N GLU A 772 -29.56 0.80 22.85
CA GLU A 772 -30.85 0.99 23.52
C GLU A 772 -30.88 2.27 24.37
N THR A 773 -29.88 2.45 25.24
CA THR A 773 -29.80 3.63 26.13
C THR A 773 -29.51 4.93 25.39
N GLY A 774 -28.73 4.87 24.30
CA GLY A 774 -28.46 6.00 23.42
C GLY A 774 -29.55 6.30 22.39
N ASN A 775 -30.65 5.53 22.39
CA ASN A 775 -31.77 5.67 21.45
C ASN A 775 -31.37 5.62 19.96
N PHE A 776 -30.40 4.76 19.63
CA PHE A 776 -29.91 4.58 18.25
C PHE A 776 -30.81 3.61 17.45
N LYS A 777 -32.07 3.99 17.23
CA LYS A 777 -33.12 3.11 16.64
C LYS A 777 -32.79 2.52 15.25
N GLN A 778 -31.88 3.15 14.50
CA GLN A 778 -31.46 2.73 13.15
C GLN A 778 -30.13 1.95 13.16
N SER A 779 -29.59 1.65 14.33
CA SER A 779 -28.36 0.88 14.48
C SER A 779 -28.66 -0.53 14.95
N ALA A 780 -27.86 -1.48 14.48
CA ALA A 780 -27.99 -2.89 14.83
C ALA A 780 -26.63 -3.57 14.90
N ILE A 781 -26.59 -4.71 15.57
CA ILE A 781 -25.42 -5.57 15.69
C ILE A 781 -25.62 -6.81 14.82
N ILE A 782 -24.55 -7.27 14.18
CA ILE A 782 -24.48 -8.57 13.52
C ILE A 782 -23.37 -9.39 14.18
N GLY A 783 -23.72 -10.59 14.63
CA GLY A 783 -22.87 -11.45 15.44
C GLY A 783 -23.15 -11.33 16.94
N PRO A 784 -22.22 -11.78 17.80
CA PRO A 784 -20.85 -12.19 17.50
C PRO A 784 -20.79 -13.53 16.74
N VAL A 785 -19.88 -13.63 15.78
CA VAL A 785 -19.65 -14.84 14.98
C VAL A 785 -18.16 -15.11 14.83
N PRO A 786 -17.73 -16.36 14.62
CA PRO A 786 -16.34 -16.62 14.24
C PRO A 786 -16.02 -15.98 12.89
N CYS A 787 -14.81 -15.42 12.75
CA CYS A 787 -14.35 -14.88 11.45
C CYS A 787 -14.33 -15.97 10.37
N PHE A 788 -14.28 -15.58 9.08
CA PHE A 788 -14.19 -16.55 7.98
C PHE A 788 -13.02 -17.52 8.20
N TYR A 789 -11.84 -16.96 8.50
CA TYR A 789 -10.69 -17.71 8.98
C TYR A 789 -10.70 -17.76 10.52
N GLN A 790 -11.26 -18.84 11.07
CA GLN A 790 -11.42 -19.01 12.52
C GLN A 790 -10.09 -19.03 13.28
N ARG A 791 -9.00 -19.49 12.66
CA ARG A 791 -7.67 -19.57 13.28
C ARG A 791 -6.58 -19.06 12.34
N VAL A 792 -5.77 -18.10 12.80
CA VAL A 792 -4.63 -17.53 12.06
C VAL A 792 -3.45 -17.38 13.01
N SER A 793 -2.27 -17.85 12.60
CA SER A 793 -1.03 -17.72 13.38
C SER A 793 -1.15 -18.18 14.85
N GLY A 794 -1.96 -19.22 15.09
CA GLY A 794 -2.21 -19.78 16.44
C GLY A 794 -3.34 -19.12 17.23
N TYR A 795 -3.91 -18.00 16.78
CA TYR A 795 -5.00 -17.29 17.46
C TYR A 795 -6.37 -17.64 16.86
N TYR A 796 -7.35 -17.89 17.72
CA TYR A 796 -8.77 -17.95 17.37
C TYR A 796 -9.33 -16.54 17.22
N ARG A 797 -10.20 -16.34 16.23
CA ARG A 797 -10.73 -15.04 15.83
C ARG A 797 -12.26 -15.02 15.83
N TRP A 798 -12.83 -14.03 16.51
CA TRP A 798 -14.26 -13.72 16.48
C TRP A 798 -14.47 -12.29 16.04
N GLN A 799 -15.61 -12.01 15.44
CA GLN A 799 -15.97 -10.68 14.99
C GLN A 799 -17.39 -10.31 15.39
N LEU A 800 -17.58 -9.00 15.54
CA LEU A 800 -18.85 -8.34 15.75
C LEU A 800 -18.93 -7.16 14.78
N ILE A 801 -20.08 -6.97 14.13
CA ILE A 801 -20.29 -5.86 13.20
C ILE A 801 -21.36 -4.95 13.79
N VAL A 802 -21.02 -3.67 13.96
CA VAL A 802 -21.99 -2.63 14.32
C VAL A 802 -22.33 -1.87 13.05
N ARG A 803 -23.61 -1.83 12.69
CA ARG A 803 -24.11 -1.11 11.51
C ARG A 803 -25.08 -0.01 11.90
N GLY A 804 -25.09 1.08 11.16
CA GLY A 804 -26.04 2.18 11.37
C GLY A 804 -25.61 3.45 10.62
N PRO A 805 -26.34 4.56 10.76
CA PRO A 805 -25.99 5.83 10.13
C PRO A 805 -24.74 6.48 10.75
N ALA A 806 -24.52 6.30 12.06
CA ALA A 806 -23.39 6.87 12.80
C ALA A 806 -22.86 5.89 13.87
N PRO A 807 -22.35 4.70 13.47
CA PRO A 807 -21.95 3.66 14.40
C PRO A 807 -20.78 4.07 15.31
N LEU A 808 -19.94 5.03 14.88
CA LEU A 808 -18.84 5.56 15.69
C LEU A 808 -19.33 6.18 17.00
N LYS A 809 -20.45 6.92 16.97
CA LYS A 809 -21.02 7.56 18.17
C LYS A 809 -21.43 6.56 19.26
N ILE A 810 -21.67 5.31 18.89
CA ILE A 810 -22.06 4.25 19.84
C ILE A 810 -20.84 3.80 20.66
N ILE A 811 -19.65 3.77 20.04
CA ILE A 811 -18.44 3.19 20.63
C ILE A 811 -17.43 4.25 21.10
N GLU A 812 -17.63 5.52 20.75
CA GLU A 812 -16.73 6.62 21.09
C GLU A 812 -16.54 6.75 22.62
N GLY A 813 -15.27 6.75 23.06
CA GLY A 813 -14.91 6.84 24.48
C GLY A 813 -15.29 5.63 25.33
N LYS A 814 -15.68 4.50 24.72
CA LYS A 814 -16.07 3.27 25.43
C LYS A 814 -14.95 2.24 25.45
N ASP A 815 -14.94 1.40 26.49
CA ASP A 815 -14.06 0.23 26.58
C ASP A 815 -14.62 -0.94 25.74
N LEU A 816 -13.86 -1.31 24.70
CA LEU A 816 -14.18 -2.38 23.75
C LEU A 816 -13.46 -3.70 24.05
N GLY A 817 -12.85 -3.85 25.24
CA GLY A 817 -12.26 -5.13 25.68
C GLY A 817 -11.08 -5.59 24.82
N GLY A 818 -10.29 -4.64 24.29
CA GLY A 818 -9.13 -4.95 23.44
C GLY A 818 -9.47 -5.38 22.01
N ALA A 819 -10.71 -5.16 21.56
CA ALA A 819 -11.10 -5.40 20.17
C ALA A 819 -10.25 -4.56 19.19
N ILE A 820 -9.86 -5.18 18.07
CA ILE A 820 -9.27 -4.48 16.94
C ILE A 820 -10.42 -3.84 16.15
N VAL A 821 -10.49 -2.52 16.15
CA VAL A 821 -11.54 -1.74 15.48
C VAL A 821 -11.16 -1.47 14.04
N THR A 822 -12.08 -1.73 13.11
CA THR A 822 -11.96 -1.34 11.70
C THR A 822 -13.24 -0.62 11.29
N VAL A 823 -13.11 0.66 10.95
CA VAL A 823 -14.22 1.51 10.53
C VAL A 823 -14.35 1.43 9.02
N ASP A 824 -15.59 1.27 8.54
CA ASP A 824 -15.96 1.03 7.14
C ASP A 824 -15.07 0.00 6.44
N PRO A 825 -15.02 -1.25 6.98
CA PRO A 825 -14.20 -2.29 6.43
C PRO A 825 -14.54 -2.56 4.96
N VAL A 826 -13.53 -2.66 4.10
CA VAL A 826 -13.74 -2.96 2.67
C VAL A 826 -14.30 -4.37 2.45
N ASN A 827 -14.11 -5.29 3.40
CA ASN A 827 -14.68 -6.64 3.37
C ASN A 827 -15.02 -7.14 4.79
N LEU A 828 -15.91 -8.12 4.88
CA LEU A 828 -16.34 -8.74 6.14
C LEU A 828 -15.74 -10.14 6.38
N LEU A 829 -14.72 -10.50 5.59
CA LEU A 829 -14.07 -11.82 5.61
C LEU A 829 -13.00 -11.92 6.72
#